data_AF-A0A953QKM9-F1
#
_entry.id   AF-A0A953QKM9-F1
#
_cell.length_a   1.000
_cell.length_b   1.000
_cell.length_c   1.000
_cell.angle_alpha   90.00
_cell.angle_beta   90.00
_cell.angle_gamma   90.00
#
_symmetry.space_group_name_H-M   'P 1'
#
loop_
_entity.id
_entity.type
_entity.pdbx_description
1 polymer ?
#
loop_
_entity_poly.entity_id
_entity_poly.type
_entity_poly.pdbx_seq_one_letter_code
_entity_poly.pdbx_strand_id
1 'polypeptide(L)'
;MHSPQSPAEPCVMVIFGASGDLTKRLLVPALYNLACDGLLPDQFAIAGVAMDEFTTESFREKMSHDVRQFSTRKEFDAETWDWLCSRIYYTPGKFDDDAAFARLAELVAQLDQQYQTSGNVLFYMATPPSVFGLISDSLDKAGFKTSSDGWKRIIVEKPFGTDLPSALALNREILKYWTEDQIYRIDHYLGKETVQNIIAFRFSNGMFEPLWNRNFVDHIQFSVAEAVGVEGRGAYYDKSGVLRDMMQNHMFQMLAYLCMEPPISFAPEAVRNEKSKVLEAVRIMDADAVRANTVRGQYGPGSTADGKAVPGYREEPSVPPNSNTETFAAVKLFIDNWRWLGVPIYLRSGKRLWKRGTEIVVQLKNPPDVVFRGTPVESLEPNRLIFHIQPDQGIELRFQAKTPGPEMALQSVNMRFDYSQAFTASRAVGYEVLIYNCMNGDATLFSRTDLVETAWRIAQPMLDAWKNEPADFPNYAAGSWGPKPAFELIERDGRKWVELLNRESLARVPLFEGADPVLLASLIMALKPVVFQPGDEVVRRGEIGRELYLISRGEVDVTDATGAVLATLGEGNFFGEISLLTSAPRNATVRAKSHCDLFVLEKSDFARVLRDRPHFLKTIMEIAQGRYNVSADEVLSDHAAAHAESHSA
;
A
#
# COMPACT_ATOMS: atom_id res chain seq x y z
N MET A 1 -7.26 29.06 -8.49
CA MET A 1 -6.02 29.72 -8.96
C MET A 1 -4.87 28.84 -8.51
N HIS A 2 -4.19 28.13 -9.42
CA HIS A 2 -2.93 27.45 -9.07
C HIS A 2 -1.85 28.53 -8.99
N SER A 3 -1.21 28.67 -7.83
CA SER A 3 0.03 29.44 -7.76
C SER A 3 1.02 28.81 -8.74
N PRO A 4 1.67 29.58 -9.63
CA PRO A 4 2.68 29.03 -10.51
C PRO A 4 3.80 28.46 -9.64
N GLN A 5 4.00 27.14 -9.71
CA GLN A 5 5.13 26.50 -9.05
C GLN A 5 6.41 27.02 -9.71
N SER A 6 7.34 27.53 -8.91
CA SER A 6 8.63 27.99 -9.43
C SER A 6 9.48 26.79 -9.87
N PRO A 7 10.28 26.92 -10.93
CA PRO A 7 11.31 25.94 -11.25
C PRO A 7 12.22 25.68 -10.04
N ALA A 8 12.76 24.47 -9.96
CA ALA A 8 13.73 24.12 -8.92
C ALA A 8 15.03 24.93 -9.04
N GLU A 9 15.88 24.88 -8.02
CA GLU A 9 17.19 25.54 -8.08
C GLU A 9 18.09 24.97 -9.20
N PRO A 10 18.90 25.82 -9.87
CA PRO A 10 19.91 25.38 -10.84
C PRO A 10 20.83 24.30 -10.28
N CYS A 11 21.18 23.29 -11.07
CA CYS A 11 22.23 22.32 -10.70
C CYS A 11 22.71 21.46 -11.89
N VAL A 12 23.90 20.89 -11.75
CA VAL A 12 24.29 19.69 -12.50
C VAL A 12 23.89 18.44 -11.71
N MET A 13 23.07 17.57 -12.31
CA MET A 13 22.72 16.28 -11.74
C MET A 13 23.65 15.19 -12.26
N VAL A 14 24.44 14.59 -11.37
CA VAL A 14 25.32 13.45 -11.68
C VAL A 14 24.60 12.16 -11.31
N ILE A 15 24.43 11.24 -12.25
CA ILE A 15 23.78 9.94 -12.02
C ILE A 15 24.83 8.83 -12.06
N PHE A 16 25.19 8.29 -10.91
CA PHE A 16 26.00 7.07 -10.83
C PHE A 16 25.13 5.84 -11.10
N GLY A 17 25.58 4.93 -11.95
CA GLY A 17 24.74 3.82 -12.44
C GLY A 17 23.78 4.25 -13.55
N ALA A 18 24.17 5.25 -14.35
CA ALA A 18 23.32 5.85 -15.39
C ALA A 18 22.80 4.87 -16.45
N SER A 19 23.52 3.78 -16.72
CA SER A 19 23.09 2.72 -17.66
C SER A 19 22.08 1.72 -17.06
N GLY A 20 21.83 1.79 -15.74
CA GLY A 20 21.01 0.85 -14.98
C GLY A 20 19.50 0.96 -15.21
N ASP A 21 18.76 -0.01 -14.68
CA ASP A 21 17.30 -0.13 -14.87
C ASP A 21 16.50 0.98 -14.16
N LEU A 22 16.95 1.42 -12.97
CA LEU A 22 16.34 2.53 -12.23
C LEU A 22 16.34 3.83 -13.06
N THR A 23 17.47 4.14 -13.69
CA THR A 23 17.65 5.36 -14.47
C THR A 23 16.67 5.43 -15.64
N LYS A 24 16.61 4.37 -16.45
CA LYS A 24 15.76 4.35 -17.65
C LYS A 24 14.26 4.24 -17.35
N ARG A 25 13.87 3.55 -16.28
CA ARG A 25 12.46 3.32 -15.95
C ARG A 25 11.84 4.40 -15.07
N LEU A 26 12.63 5.08 -14.24
CA LEU A 26 12.12 5.95 -13.19
C LEU A 26 12.76 7.35 -13.24
N LEU A 27 14.10 7.46 -13.26
CA LEU A 27 14.75 8.79 -13.14
C LEU A 27 14.58 9.65 -14.39
N VAL A 28 14.87 9.11 -15.58
CA VAL A 28 14.74 9.85 -16.84
C VAL A 28 13.28 10.20 -17.12
N PRO A 29 12.30 9.28 -16.97
CA PRO A 29 10.89 9.65 -17.04
C PRO A 29 10.48 10.73 -16.02
N ALA A 30 11.01 10.69 -14.78
CA ALA A 30 10.71 11.70 -13.78
C ALA A 30 11.27 13.08 -14.15
N LEU A 31 12.52 13.14 -14.65
CA LEU A 31 13.13 14.38 -15.14
C LEU A 31 12.39 14.94 -16.36
N TYR A 32 11.98 14.07 -17.28
CA TYR A 32 11.13 14.44 -18.41
C TYR A 32 9.78 15.02 -17.93
N ASN A 33 9.15 14.40 -16.94
CA ASN A 33 7.90 14.91 -16.37
C ASN A 33 8.08 16.30 -15.73
N LEU A 34 9.16 16.52 -14.97
CA LEU A 34 9.48 17.82 -14.40
C LEU A 34 9.76 18.88 -15.49
N ALA A 35 10.39 18.49 -16.60
CA ALA A 35 10.63 19.38 -17.74
C ALA A 35 9.30 19.83 -18.38
N CYS A 36 8.38 18.91 -18.71
CA CYS A 36 7.13 19.33 -19.36
C CYS A 36 6.21 20.11 -18.40
N ASP A 37 6.38 19.94 -17.08
CA ASP A 37 5.66 20.72 -16.07
C ASP A 37 6.29 22.10 -15.84
N GLY A 38 7.42 22.42 -16.48
CA GLY A 38 8.16 23.67 -16.28
C GLY A 38 8.80 23.78 -14.90
N LEU A 39 9.05 22.65 -14.23
CA LEU A 39 9.60 22.56 -12.88
C LEU A 39 11.12 22.34 -12.84
N LEU A 40 11.73 21.96 -13.97
CA LEU A 40 13.19 22.01 -14.11
C LEU A 40 13.63 23.41 -14.56
N PRO A 41 14.73 23.94 -13.99
CA PRO A 41 15.28 25.23 -14.42
C PRO A 41 16.00 25.11 -15.76
N ASP A 42 16.12 26.23 -16.48
CA ASP A 42 16.91 26.31 -17.70
C ASP A 42 18.41 26.05 -17.47
N GLN A 43 18.88 26.38 -16.26
CA GLN A 43 20.26 26.20 -15.77
C GLN A 43 20.45 24.79 -15.20
N PHE A 44 20.24 23.78 -16.05
CA PHE A 44 20.28 22.37 -15.66
C PHE A 44 21.04 21.52 -16.67
N ALA A 45 21.81 20.54 -16.18
CA ALA A 45 22.46 19.52 -17.00
C ALA A 45 22.54 18.18 -16.26
N ILE A 46 22.64 17.08 -17.01
CA ILE A 46 22.78 15.73 -16.49
C ILE A 46 24.13 15.15 -16.91
N ALA A 47 24.90 14.61 -15.98
CA ALA A 47 26.12 13.85 -16.24
C ALA A 47 25.94 12.39 -15.78
N GLY A 48 25.78 11.47 -16.73
CA GLY A 48 25.71 10.03 -16.45
C GLY A 48 27.09 9.42 -16.25
N VAL A 49 27.23 8.56 -15.24
CA VAL A 49 28.45 7.79 -14.96
C VAL A 49 28.09 6.33 -14.81
N ALA A 50 28.68 5.46 -15.63
CA ALA A 50 28.60 4.02 -15.46
C ALA A 50 29.83 3.32 -16.08
N MET A 51 29.91 2.00 -15.87
CA MET A 51 31.01 1.17 -16.37
C MET A 51 30.91 0.90 -17.88
N ASP A 52 29.72 1.00 -18.47
CA ASP A 52 29.52 0.76 -19.89
C ASP A 52 30.21 1.84 -20.74
N GLU A 53 30.85 1.43 -21.83
CA GLU A 53 31.55 2.34 -22.74
C GLU A 53 30.56 2.96 -23.74
N PHE A 54 29.93 4.06 -23.33
CA PHE A 54 29.13 4.91 -24.21
C PHE A 54 29.83 6.24 -24.51
N THR A 55 29.55 6.79 -25.69
CA THR A 55 29.72 8.22 -25.96
C THR A 55 28.49 8.99 -25.47
N THR A 56 28.57 10.32 -25.38
CA THR A 56 27.40 11.13 -25.03
C THR A 56 26.27 10.94 -26.05
N GLU A 57 26.58 10.84 -27.34
CA GLU A 57 25.61 10.68 -28.42
C GLU A 57 24.91 9.32 -28.36
N SER A 58 25.68 8.23 -28.22
CA SER A 58 25.10 6.89 -28.10
C SER A 58 24.29 6.72 -26.82
N PHE A 59 24.69 7.38 -25.72
CA PHE A 59 23.90 7.42 -24.49
C PHE A 59 22.57 8.19 -24.68
N ARG A 60 22.59 9.34 -25.37
CA ARG A 60 21.37 10.11 -25.72
C ARG A 60 20.40 9.31 -26.59
N GLU A 61 20.92 8.60 -27.60
CA GLU A 61 20.11 7.72 -28.45
C GLU A 61 19.42 6.63 -27.62
N LYS A 62 20.18 5.97 -26.73
CA LYS A 62 19.63 4.96 -25.82
C LYS A 62 18.55 5.55 -24.91
N MET A 63 18.81 6.70 -24.27
CA MET A 63 17.81 7.35 -23.41
C MET A 63 16.56 7.78 -24.19
N SER A 64 16.71 8.22 -25.44
CA SER A 64 15.60 8.61 -26.32
C SER A 64 14.73 7.42 -26.72
N HIS A 65 15.33 6.23 -26.86
CA HIS A 65 14.58 4.99 -27.03
C HIS A 65 13.85 4.61 -25.74
N ASP A 66 14.56 4.57 -24.61
CA ASP A 66 14.04 4.12 -23.33
C ASP A 66 12.88 5.02 -22.82
N VAL A 67 12.99 6.35 -22.93
CA VAL A 67 11.96 7.28 -22.43
C VAL A 67 10.63 7.10 -23.16
N ARG A 68 10.64 6.72 -24.44
CA ARG A 68 9.39 6.46 -25.20
C ARG A 68 8.67 5.21 -24.70
N GLN A 69 9.42 4.25 -24.15
CA GLN A 69 8.86 3.03 -23.58
C GLN A 69 8.32 3.23 -22.15
N PHE A 70 8.99 4.08 -21.36
CA PHE A 70 8.69 4.23 -19.93
C PHE A 70 8.03 5.57 -19.56
N SER A 71 7.77 6.45 -20.54
CA SER A 71 7.02 7.68 -20.31
C SER A 71 5.66 7.38 -19.71
N THR A 72 5.30 8.12 -18.67
CA THR A 72 4.03 7.97 -17.98
C THR A 72 2.98 8.98 -18.43
N ARG A 73 3.34 9.91 -19.33
CA ARG A 73 2.41 10.89 -19.90
C ARG A 73 1.62 10.25 -21.04
N LYS A 74 0.37 10.67 -21.21
CA LYS A 74 -0.49 10.22 -22.33
C LYS A 74 0.08 10.63 -23.68
N GLU A 75 0.65 11.83 -23.75
CA GLU A 75 1.24 12.40 -24.96
C GLU A 75 2.73 12.64 -24.73
N PHE A 76 3.52 12.33 -25.75
CA PHE A 76 4.96 12.55 -25.74
C PHE A 76 5.27 13.89 -26.42
N ASP A 77 5.63 14.88 -25.62
CA ASP A 77 6.20 16.14 -26.07
C ASP A 77 7.66 15.93 -26.52
N ALA A 78 7.86 16.01 -27.83
CA ALA A 78 9.17 15.84 -28.45
C ALA A 78 10.08 17.07 -28.26
N GLU A 79 9.53 18.28 -28.22
CA GLU A 79 10.33 19.51 -28.10
C GLU A 79 10.95 19.58 -26.71
N THR A 80 10.16 19.30 -25.68
CA THR A 80 10.66 19.21 -24.30
C THR A 80 11.67 18.09 -24.13
N TRP A 81 11.46 16.93 -24.78
CA TRP A 81 12.43 15.85 -24.75
C TRP A 81 13.75 16.23 -25.42
N ASP A 82 13.70 16.87 -26.60
CA ASP A 82 14.91 17.27 -27.33
C ASP A 82 15.72 18.29 -26.51
N TRP A 83 15.04 19.23 -25.83
CA TRP A 83 15.66 20.16 -24.89
C TRP A 83 16.35 19.46 -23.71
N LEU A 84 15.72 18.43 -23.12
CA LEU A 84 16.29 17.68 -22.01
C LEU A 84 17.45 16.79 -22.49
N CYS A 85 17.26 16.10 -23.62
CA CYS A 85 18.23 15.20 -24.22
C CYS A 85 19.52 15.93 -24.60
N SER A 86 19.43 17.17 -25.11
CA SER A 86 20.60 17.98 -25.43
C SER A 86 21.44 18.36 -24.19
N ARG A 87 20.89 18.21 -22.99
CA ARG A 87 21.53 18.48 -21.69
C ARG A 87 22.03 17.21 -20.99
N ILE A 88 21.89 16.05 -21.61
CA ILE A 88 22.41 14.78 -21.10
C ILE A 88 23.83 14.57 -21.62
N TYR A 89 24.76 14.30 -20.71
CA TYR A 89 26.17 14.01 -20.99
C TYR A 89 26.54 12.68 -20.33
N TYR A 90 27.62 12.05 -20.78
CA TYR A 90 28.07 10.77 -20.24
C TYR A 90 29.60 10.70 -20.13
N THR A 91 30.08 10.11 -19.04
CA THR A 91 31.50 9.74 -18.87
C THR A 91 31.61 8.30 -18.35
N PRO A 92 32.34 7.40 -19.05
CA PRO A 92 32.56 6.04 -18.57
C PRO A 92 33.59 6.04 -17.43
N GLY A 93 33.36 5.20 -16.43
CA GLY A 93 34.25 5.09 -15.28
C GLY A 93 33.86 4.03 -14.28
N LYS A 94 34.87 3.41 -13.67
CA LYS A 94 34.68 2.61 -12.46
C LYS A 94 34.64 3.52 -11.24
N PHE A 95 34.01 3.06 -10.16
CA PHE A 95 33.83 3.85 -8.94
C PHE A 95 35.13 3.99 -8.11
N ASP A 96 36.13 3.15 -8.37
CA ASP A 96 37.46 3.15 -7.76
C ASP A 96 38.55 3.76 -8.67
N ASP A 97 38.18 4.39 -9.78
CA ASP A 97 39.12 4.98 -10.75
C ASP A 97 39.25 6.50 -10.56
N ASP A 98 40.33 6.94 -9.89
CA ASP A 98 40.64 8.36 -9.67
C ASP A 98 40.66 9.18 -10.99
N ALA A 99 41.14 8.58 -12.10
CA ALA A 99 41.18 9.27 -13.39
C ALA A 99 39.78 9.49 -13.97
N ALA A 100 38.83 8.57 -13.71
CA ALA A 100 37.43 8.77 -14.09
C ALA A 100 36.78 9.91 -13.32
N PHE A 101 37.06 10.04 -12.02
CA PHE A 101 36.53 11.13 -11.21
C PHE A 101 37.18 12.48 -11.55
N ALA A 102 38.45 12.51 -11.97
CA ALA A 102 39.07 13.72 -12.51
C ALA A 102 38.36 14.19 -13.80
N ARG A 103 38.07 13.27 -14.75
CA ARG A 103 37.28 13.59 -15.95
C ARG A 103 35.86 14.05 -15.61
N LEU A 104 35.24 13.45 -14.59
CA LEU A 104 33.93 13.87 -14.11
C LEU A 104 33.97 15.29 -13.55
N ALA A 105 34.99 15.65 -12.76
CA ALA A 105 35.16 16.99 -12.24
C ALA A 105 35.33 18.03 -13.35
N GLU A 106 36.14 17.73 -14.37
CA GLU A 106 36.28 18.57 -15.56
C GLU A 106 34.96 18.74 -16.31
N LEU A 107 34.21 17.65 -16.52
CA LEU A 107 32.91 17.70 -17.18
C LEU A 107 31.91 18.54 -16.38
N VAL A 108 31.80 18.34 -15.07
CA VAL A 108 30.87 19.13 -14.23
C VAL A 108 31.23 20.61 -14.26
N ALA A 109 32.52 20.97 -14.21
CA ALA A 109 32.95 22.37 -14.31
C ALA A 109 32.61 22.99 -15.68
N GLN A 110 32.77 22.24 -16.77
CA GLN A 110 32.37 22.67 -18.11
C GLN A 110 30.85 22.90 -18.19
N LEU A 111 30.06 21.99 -17.63
CA LEU A 111 28.60 22.09 -17.61
C LEU A 111 28.13 23.26 -16.77
N ASP A 112 28.73 23.48 -15.60
CA ASP A 112 28.42 24.64 -14.76
C ASP A 112 28.71 25.96 -15.49
N GLN A 113 29.85 26.05 -16.18
CA GLN A 113 30.18 27.23 -16.99
C GLN A 113 29.20 27.41 -18.17
N GLN A 114 28.81 26.33 -18.85
CA GLN A 114 27.94 26.37 -20.01
C GLN A 114 26.49 26.73 -19.63
N TYR A 115 25.96 26.14 -18.56
CA TYR A 115 24.56 26.25 -18.16
C TYR A 115 24.32 27.19 -16.97
N GLN A 116 25.38 27.75 -16.38
CA GLN A 116 25.32 28.69 -15.26
C GLN A 116 24.60 28.09 -14.04
N THR A 117 25.01 26.88 -13.64
CA THR A 117 24.34 26.10 -12.58
C THR A 117 24.69 26.56 -11.15
N SER A 118 25.38 27.70 -11.01
CA SER A 118 25.78 28.31 -9.73
C SER A 118 26.66 27.40 -8.87
N GLY A 119 27.39 26.47 -9.50
CA GLY A 119 28.19 25.46 -8.81
C GLY A 119 27.37 24.38 -8.10
N ASN A 120 26.04 24.37 -8.19
CA ASN A 120 25.23 23.39 -7.47
C ASN A 120 25.33 22.00 -8.12
N VAL A 121 25.56 20.95 -7.33
CA VAL A 121 25.69 19.57 -7.83
C VAL A 121 24.85 18.60 -7.01
N LEU A 122 24.01 17.84 -7.70
CA LEU A 122 23.20 16.76 -7.15
C LEU A 122 23.75 15.41 -7.58
N PHE A 123 24.29 14.61 -6.65
CA PHE A 123 24.77 13.26 -6.93
C PHE A 123 23.68 12.23 -6.62
N TYR A 124 23.12 11.61 -7.65
CA TYR A 124 22.18 10.50 -7.52
C TYR A 124 22.93 9.17 -7.56
N MET A 125 22.92 8.44 -6.43
CA MET A 125 23.54 7.13 -6.32
C MET A 125 22.55 6.02 -6.72
N ALA A 126 22.34 5.84 -8.03
CA ALA A 126 21.54 4.73 -8.58
C ALA A 126 22.36 3.43 -8.64
N THR A 127 23.06 3.13 -7.54
CA THR A 127 24.01 2.03 -7.38
C THR A 127 23.71 1.22 -6.12
N PRO A 128 24.25 0.00 -5.96
CA PRO A 128 24.08 -0.77 -4.74
C PRO A 128 24.71 -0.07 -3.52
N PRO A 129 24.15 -0.23 -2.30
CA PRO A 129 24.67 0.44 -1.10
C PRO A 129 26.14 0.16 -0.78
N SER A 130 26.66 -1.00 -1.20
CA SER A 130 28.06 -1.39 -0.98
C SER A 130 29.09 -0.47 -1.63
N VAL A 131 28.69 0.37 -2.58
CA VAL A 131 29.60 1.32 -3.26
C VAL A 131 29.39 2.77 -2.85
N PHE A 132 28.44 3.09 -1.95
CA PHE A 132 28.18 4.47 -1.54
C PHE A 132 29.39 5.13 -0.88
N GLY A 133 30.08 4.41 0.00
CA GLY A 133 31.31 4.91 0.63
C GLY A 133 32.44 5.09 -0.37
N LEU A 134 32.63 4.13 -1.28
CA LEU A 134 33.64 4.22 -2.35
C LEU A 134 33.42 5.44 -3.26
N ILE A 135 32.18 5.64 -3.74
CA ILE A 135 31.85 6.81 -4.56
C ILE A 135 32.07 8.11 -3.77
N SER A 136 31.68 8.13 -2.49
CA SER A 136 31.86 9.31 -1.63
C SER A 136 33.34 9.65 -1.41
N ASP A 137 34.19 8.65 -1.22
CA ASP A 137 35.65 8.80 -1.11
C ASP A 137 36.26 9.37 -2.40
N SER A 138 35.87 8.81 -3.55
CA SER A 138 36.34 9.26 -4.85
C SER A 138 35.87 10.69 -5.18
N LEU A 139 34.65 11.06 -4.79
CA LEU A 139 34.14 12.44 -4.92
C LEU A 139 34.93 13.43 -4.05
N ASP A 140 35.27 13.04 -2.82
CA ASP A 140 36.07 13.87 -1.92
C ASP A 140 37.48 14.10 -2.50
N LYS A 141 38.14 13.02 -2.96
CA LYS A 141 39.46 13.09 -3.63
C LYS A 141 39.46 13.93 -4.89
N ALA A 142 38.37 13.92 -5.66
CA ALA A 142 38.21 14.73 -6.86
C ALA A 142 37.92 16.23 -6.56
N GLY A 143 37.84 16.62 -5.29
CA GLY A 143 37.72 18.02 -4.87
C GLY A 143 36.31 18.57 -4.92
N PHE A 144 35.28 17.74 -5.09
CA PHE A 144 33.88 18.18 -5.11
C PHE A 144 33.44 18.81 -3.78
N LYS A 145 34.07 18.44 -2.66
CA LYS A 145 33.77 18.99 -1.33
C LYS A 145 34.56 20.27 -1.00
N THR A 146 35.72 20.46 -1.62
CA THR A 146 36.60 21.62 -1.40
C THR A 146 36.31 22.80 -2.31
N SER A 147 35.54 22.60 -3.39
CA SER A 147 35.07 23.70 -4.23
C SER A 147 34.01 24.50 -3.49
N SER A 148 34.27 25.80 -3.28
CA SER A 148 33.47 26.70 -2.43
C SER A 148 32.14 27.16 -3.04
N ASP A 149 31.85 26.74 -4.26
CA ASP A 149 30.77 27.31 -5.05
C ASP A 149 29.59 26.33 -5.12
N GLY A 150 28.43 26.81 -4.67
CA GLY A 150 27.16 26.10 -4.69
C GLY A 150 27.01 25.00 -3.63
N TRP A 151 25.80 24.46 -3.49
CA TRP A 151 25.54 23.32 -2.62
C TRP A 151 25.88 22.00 -3.31
N LYS A 152 26.25 21.00 -2.50
CA LYS A 152 26.43 19.61 -2.94
C LYS A 152 25.49 18.73 -2.14
N ARG A 153 24.65 17.95 -2.82
CA ARG A 153 23.68 17.05 -2.19
C ARG A 153 23.79 15.67 -2.80
N ILE A 154 23.51 14.65 -2.00
CA ILE A 154 23.46 13.26 -2.45
C ILE A 154 22.07 12.69 -2.25
N ILE A 155 21.62 11.94 -3.25
CA ILE A 155 20.47 11.05 -3.14
C ILE A 155 21.00 9.62 -3.08
N VAL A 156 20.55 8.87 -2.07
CA VAL A 156 20.89 7.46 -1.88
C VAL A 156 19.64 6.60 -1.87
N GLU A 157 19.73 5.45 -2.54
CA GLU A 157 18.66 4.47 -2.66
C GLU A 157 18.68 3.42 -1.55
N LYS A 158 17.51 2.81 -1.32
CA LYS A 158 17.38 1.65 -0.44
C LYS A 158 18.08 0.41 -1.06
N PRO A 159 18.54 -0.56 -0.26
CA PRO A 159 18.35 -0.73 1.18
C PRO A 159 19.37 0.02 2.06
N PHE A 160 18.90 0.65 3.14
CA PHE A 160 19.75 1.30 4.15
C PHE A 160 20.17 0.30 5.24
N GLY A 161 21.07 -0.61 4.88
CA GLY A 161 21.41 -1.77 5.71
C GLY A 161 20.42 -2.93 5.55
N THR A 162 20.75 -4.06 6.16
CA THR A 162 19.92 -5.28 6.17
C THR A 162 19.53 -5.71 7.59
N ASP A 163 20.06 -5.01 8.59
CA ASP A 163 19.82 -5.15 10.02
C ASP A 163 20.31 -3.86 10.70
N LEU A 164 20.05 -3.72 12.00
CA LEU A 164 20.47 -2.54 12.76
C LEU A 164 22.00 -2.32 12.71
N PRO A 165 22.87 -3.33 12.94
CA PRO A 165 24.32 -3.14 12.88
C PRO A 165 24.83 -2.65 11.51
N SER A 166 24.35 -3.24 10.42
CA SER A 166 24.75 -2.84 9.06
C SER A 166 24.23 -1.46 8.69
N ALA A 167 23.03 -1.07 9.14
CA ALA A 167 22.50 0.27 8.94
C ALA A 167 23.36 1.33 9.66
N LEU A 168 23.74 1.06 10.92
CA LEU A 168 24.66 1.91 11.68
C LEU A 168 26.04 2.02 11.00
N ALA A 169 26.55 0.91 10.46
CA ALA A 169 27.84 0.89 9.77
C ALA A 169 27.81 1.71 8.48
N LEU A 170 26.80 1.51 7.62
CA LEU A 170 26.60 2.27 6.39
C LEU A 170 26.44 3.77 6.68
N ASN A 171 25.68 4.11 7.72
CA ASN A 171 25.47 5.49 8.08
C ASN A 171 26.77 6.17 8.56
N ARG A 172 27.56 5.50 9.41
CA ARG A 172 28.89 5.97 9.80
C ARG A 172 29.82 6.14 8.62
N GLU A 173 29.71 5.31 7.59
CA GLU A 173 30.53 5.41 6.38
C GLU A 173 30.18 6.65 5.56
N ILE A 174 28.89 6.90 5.29
CA ILE A 174 28.43 8.06 4.53
C ILE A 174 28.74 9.37 5.27
N LEU A 175 28.54 9.40 6.60
CA LEU A 175 28.77 10.59 7.43
C LEU A 175 30.25 10.99 7.57
N LYS A 176 31.20 10.17 7.11
CA LYS A 176 32.62 10.59 6.99
C LYS A 176 32.77 11.68 5.93
N TYR A 177 31.96 11.61 4.87
CA TYR A 177 32.11 12.42 3.68
C TYR A 177 31.04 13.52 3.58
N TRP A 178 29.83 13.27 4.08
CA TRP A 178 28.67 14.15 3.94
C TRP A 178 28.10 14.57 5.29
N THR A 179 27.53 15.78 5.37
CA THR A 179 26.72 16.21 6.52
C THR A 179 25.25 15.82 6.31
N GLU A 180 24.48 15.70 7.38
CA GLU A 180 23.10 15.17 7.31
C GLU A 180 22.15 16.02 6.45
N ASP A 181 22.39 17.33 6.33
CA ASP A 181 21.64 18.26 5.47
C ASP A 181 21.96 18.08 3.97
N GLN A 182 23.07 17.39 3.65
CA GLN A 182 23.44 17.03 2.28
C GLN A 182 22.89 15.67 1.85
N ILE A 183 22.35 14.85 2.77
CA ILE A 183 21.98 13.46 2.50
C ILE A 183 20.46 13.31 2.36
N TYR A 184 20.04 12.78 1.21
CA TYR A 184 18.64 12.58 0.84
C TYR A 184 18.38 11.09 0.65
N ARG A 185 17.95 10.41 1.73
CA ARG A 185 17.63 8.97 1.72
C ARG A 185 16.22 8.74 1.19
N ILE A 186 16.11 8.11 0.02
CA ILE A 186 14.83 7.91 -0.66
C ILE A 186 13.98 6.83 0.02
N ASP A 187 12.72 7.20 0.21
CA ASP A 187 11.60 6.27 0.33
C ASP A 187 10.51 6.74 -0.64
N HIS A 188 10.33 6.02 -1.75
CA HIS A 188 9.39 6.42 -2.79
C HIS A 188 7.91 6.44 -2.35
N TYR A 189 7.54 5.81 -1.23
CA TYR A 189 6.18 5.96 -0.69
C TYR A 189 5.93 7.39 -0.19
N LEU A 190 6.96 8.09 0.25
CA LEU A 190 6.85 9.48 0.71
C LEU A 190 6.62 10.47 -0.43
N GLY A 191 7.00 10.10 -1.66
CA GLY A 191 6.66 10.85 -2.87
C GLY A 191 5.20 10.69 -3.31
N LYS A 192 4.41 9.77 -2.71
CA LYS A 192 3.01 9.56 -3.09
C LYS A 192 2.10 10.65 -2.53
N GLU A 193 1.20 11.14 -3.38
CA GLU A 193 0.33 12.28 -3.07
C GLU A 193 -0.53 12.06 -1.82
N THR A 194 -1.23 10.92 -1.70
CA THR A 194 -2.06 10.64 -0.51
C THR A 194 -1.23 10.57 0.77
N VAL A 195 0.02 10.09 0.71
CA VAL A 195 0.91 10.03 1.89
C VAL A 195 1.27 11.44 2.35
N GLN A 196 1.61 12.34 1.41
CA GLN A 196 1.86 13.74 1.72
C GLN A 196 0.61 14.44 2.28
N ASN A 197 -0.56 14.09 1.75
CA ASN A 197 -1.83 14.65 2.18
C ASN A 197 -2.24 14.24 3.60
N ILE A 198 -1.62 13.22 4.21
CA ILE A 198 -1.90 12.89 5.63
C ILE A 198 -1.59 14.08 6.53
N ILE A 199 -0.45 14.76 6.35
CA ILE A 199 -0.10 15.94 7.15
C ILE A 199 -1.07 17.08 6.87
N ALA A 200 -1.30 17.37 5.59
CA ALA A 200 -2.20 18.45 5.18
C ALA A 200 -3.60 18.22 5.76
N PHE A 201 -4.13 17.00 5.63
CA PHE A 201 -5.42 16.62 6.17
C PHE A 201 -5.49 16.80 7.69
N ARG A 202 -4.53 16.27 8.45
CA ARG A 202 -4.55 16.32 9.92
C ARG A 202 -4.49 17.75 10.44
N PHE A 203 -3.56 18.56 9.96
CA PHE A 203 -3.27 19.85 10.59
C PHE A 203 -3.95 21.05 9.93
N SER A 204 -4.64 20.88 8.79
CA SER A 204 -5.49 21.95 8.21
C SER A 204 -6.96 21.85 8.63
N ASN A 205 -7.41 20.68 9.12
CA ASN A 205 -8.82 20.45 9.43
C ASN A 205 -9.06 20.42 10.94
N GLY A 206 -9.53 21.53 11.51
CA GLY A 206 -9.84 21.66 12.94
C GLY A 206 -10.91 20.69 13.44
N MET A 207 -11.70 20.08 12.54
CA MET A 207 -12.68 19.04 12.88
C MET A 207 -12.04 17.68 13.20
N PHE A 208 -10.94 17.32 12.52
CA PHE A 208 -10.36 15.97 12.61
C PHE A 208 -9.26 15.84 13.67
N GLU A 209 -8.40 16.85 13.84
CA GLU A 209 -7.29 16.76 14.81
C GLU A 209 -7.76 16.47 16.26
N PRO A 210 -8.89 17.00 16.78
CA PRO A 210 -9.40 16.64 18.10
C PRO A 210 -9.76 15.15 18.26
N LEU A 211 -10.08 14.47 17.16
CA LEU A 211 -10.38 13.04 17.14
C LEU A 211 -9.11 12.17 17.08
N TRP A 212 -7.94 12.77 16.89
CA TRP A 212 -6.70 12.08 16.54
C TRP A 212 -5.91 11.57 17.75
N ASN A 213 -6.58 10.88 18.67
CA ASN A 213 -5.96 10.38 19.91
C ASN A 213 -6.72 9.19 20.50
N ARG A 214 -6.12 8.54 21.50
CA ARG A 214 -6.61 7.37 22.23
C ARG A 214 -8.00 7.50 22.86
N ASN A 215 -8.55 8.70 23.01
CA ASN A 215 -9.91 8.86 23.53
C ASN A 215 -10.95 8.50 22.47
N PHE A 216 -10.67 8.81 21.20
CA PHE A 216 -11.60 8.65 20.08
C PHE A 216 -11.18 7.55 19.11
N VAL A 217 -9.89 7.33 18.89
CA VAL A 217 -9.39 6.24 18.04
C VAL A 217 -9.45 4.93 18.82
N ASP A 218 -10.05 3.91 18.21
CA ASP A 218 -10.02 2.53 18.72
C ASP A 218 -8.74 1.82 18.28
N HIS A 219 -8.45 1.83 16.97
CA HIS A 219 -7.24 1.24 16.42
C HIS A 219 -6.94 1.78 15.01
N ILE A 220 -5.74 1.47 14.52
CA ILE A 220 -5.27 1.85 13.19
C ILE A 220 -4.83 0.60 12.43
N GLN A 221 -5.14 0.54 11.14
CA GLN A 221 -4.73 -0.52 10.24
C GLN A 221 -3.91 0.05 9.07
N PHE A 222 -2.75 -0.52 8.79
CA PHE A 222 -1.96 -0.28 7.59
C PHE A 222 -1.96 -1.56 6.76
N SER A 223 -2.47 -1.48 5.53
CA SER A 223 -2.50 -2.62 4.60
C SER A 223 -1.71 -2.28 3.34
N VAL A 224 -0.70 -3.09 3.02
CA VAL A 224 0.06 -2.96 1.76
C VAL A 224 0.12 -4.31 1.06
N ALA A 225 -0.85 -4.54 0.18
CA ALA A 225 -1.00 -5.78 -0.57
C ALA A 225 -0.47 -5.66 -2.00
N GLU A 226 0.24 -6.69 -2.45
CA GLU A 226 0.74 -6.81 -3.81
C GLU A 226 0.20 -8.09 -4.46
N ALA A 227 -0.40 -7.97 -5.64
CA ALA A 227 -0.86 -9.13 -6.42
C ALA A 227 0.30 -9.90 -7.08
N VAL A 228 1.41 -9.20 -7.35
CA VAL A 228 2.60 -9.76 -7.99
C VAL A 228 3.39 -10.65 -7.02
N GLY A 229 4.13 -11.62 -7.57
CA GLY A 229 5.05 -12.46 -6.79
C GLY A 229 6.42 -11.81 -6.64
N VAL A 230 7.43 -12.62 -6.34
CA VAL A 230 8.84 -12.16 -6.38
C VAL A 230 9.38 -12.01 -7.80
N GLU A 231 8.69 -12.60 -8.78
CA GLU A 231 9.06 -12.58 -10.20
C GLU A 231 10.53 -13.02 -10.39
N GLY A 232 11.25 -12.47 -11.36
CA GLY A 232 12.66 -12.79 -11.60
C GLY A 232 13.65 -12.33 -10.52
N ARG A 233 13.19 -11.87 -9.34
CA ARG A 233 14.03 -11.32 -8.27
C ARG A 233 14.20 -12.25 -7.06
N GLY A 234 13.96 -13.56 -7.23
CA GLY A 234 14.04 -14.56 -6.16
C GLY A 234 15.32 -14.47 -5.31
N ALA A 235 16.50 -14.44 -5.94
CA ALA A 235 17.79 -14.40 -5.24
C ALA A 235 18.02 -13.14 -4.38
N TYR A 236 17.46 -12.00 -4.79
CA TYR A 236 17.53 -10.75 -4.02
C TYR A 236 16.48 -10.75 -2.91
N TYR A 237 15.24 -11.15 -3.23
CA TYR A 237 14.13 -11.13 -2.30
C TYR A 237 14.32 -12.11 -1.14
N ASP A 238 14.95 -13.26 -1.40
CA ASP A 238 15.23 -14.29 -0.39
C ASP A 238 16.19 -13.80 0.72
N LYS A 239 16.97 -12.75 0.45
CA LYS A 239 17.82 -12.10 1.47
C LYS A 239 17.10 -10.97 2.22
N SER A 240 15.98 -10.49 1.65
CA SER A 240 15.26 -9.32 2.15
C SER A 240 14.06 -9.73 2.99
N GLY A 241 13.13 -10.51 2.42
CA GLY A 241 11.82 -10.78 3.00
C GLY A 241 10.93 -9.55 3.06
N VAL A 242 9.62 -9.75 3.31
CA VAL A 242 8.66 -8.63 3.33
C VAL A 242 8.92 -7.65 4.48
N LEU A 243 9.53 -8.11 5.59
CA LEU A 243 9.82 -7.25 6.73
C LEU A 243 10.84 -6.15 6.37
N ARG A 244 11.87 -6.48 5.59
CA ARG A 244 12.87 -5.50 5.11
C ARG A 244 12.40 -4.75 3.87
N ASP A 245 11.69 -5.42 2.96
CA ASP A 245 11.28 -4.82 1.68
C ASP A 245 10.22 -3.73 1.87
N MET A 246 9.28 -3.95 2.81
CA MET A 246 8.06 -3.15 2.95
C MET A 246 7.82 -2.57 4.35
N MET A 247 8.01 -3.37 5.41
CA MET A 247 7.61 -2.93 6.76
C MET A 247 8.60 -1.93 7.36
N GLN A 248 9.89 -2.28 7.37
CA GLN A 248 10.95 -1.50 8.00
C GLN A 248 11.04 -0.08 7.43
N ASN A 249 10.79 0.08 6.14
CA ASN A 249 10.83 1.37 5.46
C ASN A 249 9.42 1.98 5.35
N HIS A 250 8.68 1.62 4.30
CA HIS A 250 7.46 2.28 3.84
C HIS A 250 6.40 2.33 4.92
N MET A 251 6.14 1.21 5.61
CA MET A 251 5.05 1.17 6.58
C MET A 251 5.38 1.92 7.87
N PHE A 252 6.61 1.84 8.39
CA PHE A 252 7.02 2.64 9.54
C PHE A 252 7.09 4.12 9.21
N GLN A 253 7.47 4.49 7.99
CA GLN A 253 7.37 5.88 7.54
C GLN A 253 5.92 6.37 7.53
N MET A 254 4.99 5.64 6.91
CA MET A 254 3.57 6.00 6.90
C MET A 254 2.98 6.07 8.33
N LEU A 255 3.40 5.16 9.21
CA LEU A 255 3.04 5.19 10.63
C LEU A 255 3.51 6.48 11.30
N ALA A 256 4.75 6.91 11.03
CA ALA A 256 5.28 8.17 11.57
C ALA A 256 4.46 9.38 11.12
N TYR A 257 4.13 9.48 9.82
CA TYR A 257 3.28 10.57 9.29
C TYR A 257 1.89 10.62 9.94
N LEU A 258 1.26 9.45 10.09
CA LEU A 258 -0.09 9.36 10.66
C LEU A 258 -0.10 9.65 12.17
N CYS A 259 0.94 9.24 12.90
CA CYS A 259 0.93 9.22 14.36
C CYS A 259 1.74 10.35 15.02
N MET A 260 2.56 11.10 14.28
CA MET A 260 3.36 12.20 14.84
C MET A 260 2.50 13.30 15.46
N GLU A 261 3.07 14.08 16.39
CA GLU A 261 2.43 15.29 16.91
C GLU A 261 2.42 16.41 15.85
N PRO A 262 1.57 17.45 16.02
CA PRO A 262 1.65 18.65 15.19
C PRO A 262 3.05 19.27 15.27
N PRO A 263 3.77 19.42 14.14
CA PRO A 263 5.06 20.08 14.15
C PRO A 263 4.87 21.58 14.38
N ILE A 264 5.90 22.23 14.95
CA ILE A 264 5.87 23.69 15.21
C ILE A 264 5.80 24.53 13.92
N SER A 265 6.17 23.94 12.77
CA SER A 265 6.09 24.52 11.43
C SER A 265 6.24 23.42 10.37
N PHE A 266 6.10 23.78 9.09
CA PHE A 266 6.41 22.90 7.96
C PHE A 266 7.90 22.89 7.57
N ALA A 267 8.79 23.50 8.37
CA ALA A 267 10.23 23.40 8.12
C ALA A 267 10.67 21.92 8.16
N PRO A 268 11.60 21.48 7.29
CA PRO A 268 12.00 20.07 7.19
C PRO A 268 12.39 19.46 8.54
N GLU A 269 13.18 20.16 9.35
CA GLU A 269 13.59 19.68 10.68
C GLU A 269 12.42 19.52 11.64
N ALA A 270 11.46 20.46 11.64
CA ALA A 270 10.31 20.41 12.54
C ALA A 270 9.46 19.17 12.27
N VAL A 271 9.22 18.85 10.99
CA VAL A 271 8.49 17.64 10.58
C VAL A 271 9.30 16.38 10.90
N ARG A 272 10.59 16.34 10.55
CA ARG A 272 11.45 15.17 10.79
C ARG A 272 11.63 14.86 12.27
N ASN A 273 11.68 15.89 13.14
CA ASN A 273 11.74 15.73 14.59
C ASN A 273 10.49 15.03 15.15
N GLU A 274 9.28 15.43 14.75
CA GLU A 274 8.06 14.79 15.24
C GLU A 274 7.89 13.37 14.68
N LYS A 275 8.35 13.09 13.45
CA LYS A 275 8.44 11.73 12.89
C LYS A 275 9.37 10.84 13.71
N SER A 276 10.55 11.35 14.05
CA SER A 276 11.56 10.59 14.83
C SER A 276 11.02 10.29 16.23
N LYS A 277 10.52 11.30 16.93
CA LYS A 277 9.94 11.20 18.27
C LYS A 277 8.82 10.18 18.38
N VAL A 278 7.94 10.07 17.38
CA VAL A 278 6.86 9.06 17.42
C VAL A 278 7.38 7.65 17.18
N LEU A 279 8.32 7.44 16.26
CA LEU A 279 8.94 6.12 16.08
C LEU A 279 9.77 5.72 17.30
N GLU A 280 10.42 6.67 17.97
CA GLU A 280 11.16 6.39 19.20
C GLU A 280 10.25 5.87 20.31
N ALA A 281 8.99 6.33 20.34
CA ALA A 281 7.97 5.89 21.27
C ALA A 281 7.31 4.56 20.91
N VAL A 282 7.64 3.94 19.76
CA VAL A 282 7.14 2.59 19.44
C VAL A 282 7.75 1.58 20.41
N ARG A 283 6.87 0.80 21.05
CA ARG A 283 7.28 -0.22 22.02
C ARG A 283 8.11 -1.31 21.34
N ILE A 284 9.34 -1.49 21.81
CA ILE A 284 10.21 -2.58 21.34
C ILE A 284 9.71 -3.90 21.95
N MET A 285 9.47 -4.89 21.10
CA MET A 285 9.00 -6.21 21.52
C MET A 285 10.16 -7.08 22.01
N ASP A 286 9.94 -7.79 23.12
CA ASP A 286 10.74 -8.96 23.47
C ASP A 286 10.31 -10.20 22.65
N ALA A 287 10.99 -11.33 22.83
CA ALA A 287 10.74 -12.54 22.05
C ALA A 287 9.30 -13.09 22.20
N ASP A 288 8.73 -13.02 23.41
CA ASP A 288 7.36 -13.48 23.66
C ASP A 288 6.34 -12.55 23.02
N ALA A 289 6.56 -11.24 23.11
CA ALA A 289 5.74 -10.24 22.45
C ALA A 289 5.83 -10.37 20.93
N VAL A 290 7.00 -10.67 20.35
CA VAL A 290 7.13 -10.94 18.90
C VAL A 290 6.28 -12.15 18.51
N ARG A 291 6.39 -13.28 19.22
CA ARG A 291 5.58 -14.48 18.95
C ARG A 291 4.08 -14.21 19.06
N ALA A 292 3.67 -13.42 20.05
CA ALA A 292 2.26 -13.15 20.31
C ALA A 292 1.65 -12.06 19.39
N ASN A 293 2.48 -11.18 18.81
CA ASN A 293 2.00 -9.99 18.08
C ASN A 293 2.48 -9.93 16.64
N THR A 294 3.16 -10.96 16.14
CA THR A 294 3.60 -11.03 14.75
C THR A 294 3.21 -12.35 14.11
N VAL A 295 2.90 -12.29 12.82
CA VAL A 295 2.58 -13.43 11.97
C VAL A 295 3.44 -13.31 10.73
N ARG A 296 4.04 -14.42 10.32
CA ARG A 296 4.77 -14.52 9.05
C ARG A 296 4.14 -15.57 8.14
N GLY A 297 4.19 -15.31 6.84
CA GLY A 297 3.65 -16.21 5.84
C GLY A 297 4.53 -16.35 4.62
N GLN A 298 4.39 -17.46 3.91
CA GLN A 298 5.02 -17.70 2.62
C GLN A 298 3.98 -18.27 1.64
N TYR A 299 3.88 -17.68 0.45
CA TYR A 299 2.88 -18.12 -0.52
C TYR A 299 3.24 -19.49 -1.11
N GLY A 300 2.26 -20.38 -1.16
CA GLY A 300 2.29 -21.64 -1.89
C GLY A 300 1.65 -21.50 -3.27
N PRO A 301 1.59 -22.60 -4.03
CA PRO A 301 0.90 -22.63 -5.32
C PRO A 301 -0.54 -22.12 -5.20
N GLY A 302 -1.03 -21.48 -6.24
CA GLY A 302 -2.36 -20.90 -6.24
C GLY A 302 -2.74 -20.32 -7.60
N SER A 303 -3.65 -19.36 -7.57
CA SER A 303 -4.17 -18.70 -8.78
C SER A 303 -4.25 -17.21 -8.51
N THR A 304 -3.85 -16.40 -9.49
CA THR A 304 -4.09 -14.94 -9.45
C THR A 304 -5.60 -14.65 -9.60
N ALA A 305 -6.04 -13.42 -9.30
CA ALA A 305 -7.44 -12.99 -9.48
C ALA A 305 -7.99 -13.23 -10.90
N ASP A 306 -7.10 -13.33 -11.89
CA ASP A 306 -7.39 -13.62 -13.30
C ASP A 306 -7.62 -15.12 -13.58
N GLY A 307 -7.55 -15.99 -12.56
CA GLY A 307 -7.67 -17.45 -12.65
C GLY A 307 -6.41 -18.18 -13.13
N LYS A 308 -5.30 -17.47 -13.38
CA LYS A 308 -4.04 -18.06 -13.86
C LYS A 308 -3.29 -18.76 -12.72
N ALA A 309 -3.00 -20.05 -12.89
CA ALA A 309 -2.17 -20.82 -11.97
C ALA A 309 -0.75 -20.24 -11.87
N VAL A 310 -0.25 -20.14 -10.64
CA VAL A 310 1.09 -19.60 -10.33
C VAL A 310 1.81 -20.48 -9.30
N PRO A 311 3.15 -20.59 -9.42
CA PRO A 311 3.96 -21.42 -8.53
C PRO A 311 4.01 -20.87 -7.10
N GLY A 312 4.36 -21.74 -6.16
CA GLY A 312 4.71 -21.34 -4.79
C GLY A 312 6.07 -20.66 -4.72
N TYR A 313 6.35 -19.93 -3.63
CA TYR A 313 7.58 -19.14 -3.51
C TYR A 313 8.87 -19.97 -3.66
N ARG A 314 8.91 -21.17 -3.07
CA ARG A 314 10.04 -22.11 -3.15
C ARG A 314 10.20 -22.77 -4.53
N GLU A 315 9.21 -22.62 -5.40
CA GLU A 315 9.22 -23.11 -6.79
C GLU A 315 9.64 -21.99 -7.77
N GLU A 316 9.75 -20.74 -7.31
CA GLU A 316 10.16 -19.62 -8.13
C GLU A 316 11.65 -19.71 -8.51
N PRO A 317 12.04 -19.19 -9.70
CA PRO A 317 13.43 -19.20 -10.12
C PRO A 317 14.35 -18.50 -9.11
N SER A 318 15.48 -19.13 -8.82
CA SER A 318 16.51 -18.61 -7.91
C SER A 318 16.07 -18.44 -6.45
N VAL A 319 15.05 -19.17 -6.00
CA VAL A 319 14.69 -19.31 -4.58
C VAL A 319 15.12 -20.69 -4.07
N PRO A 320 15.78 -20.77 -2.89
CA PRO A 320 16.11 -22.06 -2.29
C PRO A 320 14.85 -22.90 -1.95
N PRO A 321 14.81 -24.21 -2.25
CA PRO A 321 13.66 -25.07 -1.95
C PRO A 321 13.30 -25.16 -0.45
N ASN A 322 14.25 -24.85 0.44
CA ASN A 322 14.09 -24.84 1.89
C ASN A 322 14.06 -23.42 2.49
N SER A 323 13.79 -22.39 1.67
CA SER A 323 13.77 -21.00 2.13
C SER A 323 12.80 -20.79 3.29
N ASN A 324 13.29 -20.14 4.34
CA ASN A 324 12.51 -19.68 5.50
C ASN A 324 12.15 -18.19 5.39
N THR A 325 12.21 -17.61 4.19
CA THR A 325 11.95 -16.18 3.96
C THR A 325 10.46 -15.91 3.87
N GLU A 326 9.99 -14.90 4.60
CA GLU A 326 8.59 -14.49 4.58
C GLU A 326 8.24 -13.65 3.34
N THR A 327 7.13 -13.99 2.69
CA THR A 327 6.51 -13.20 1.63
C THR A 327 5.27 -12.44 2.10
N PHE A 328 4.85 -12.68 3.34
CA PHE A 328 3.78 -11.99 4.05
C PHE A 328 4.18 -11.77 5.51
N ALA A 329 3.76 -10.65 6.09
CA ALA A 329 3.83 -10.43 7.51
C ALA A 329 2.63 -9.61 8.00
N ALA A 330 2.17 -9.88 9.21
CA ALA A 330 1.26 -9.04 9.98
C ALA A 330 1.85 -8.77 11.36
N VAL A 331 1.77 -7.53 11.82
CA VAL A 331 2.41 -7.04 13.05
C VAL A 331 1.43 -6.15 13.82
N LYS A 332 1.29 -6.40 15.11
CA LYS A 332 0.59 -5.50 16.05
C LYS A 332 1.63 -4.73 16.86
N LEU A 333 1.59 -3.40 16.79
CA LEU A 333 2.45 -2.48 17.51
C LEU A 333 1.67 -1.59 18.48
N PHE A 334 2.40 -0.98 19.40
CA PHE A 334 1.92 0.07 20.30
C PHE A 334 2.90 1.24 20.31
N ILE A 335 2.37 2.45 20.50
CA ILE A 335 3.17 3.67 20.70
C ILE A 335 2.94 4.13 22.15
N ASP A 336 4.02 4.15 22.94
CA ASP A 336 4.01 4.49 24.35
C ASP A 336 4.19 6.01 24.55
N ASN A 337 3.16 6.76 24.15
CA ASN A 337 3.05 8.19 24.41
C ASN A 337 1.63 8.59 24.84
N TRP A 338 1.44 9.84 25.26
CA TRP A 338 0.15 10.34 25.75
C TRP A 338 -0.99 10.19 24.73
N ARG A 339 -0.70 10.41 23.45
CA ARG A 339 -1.70 10.39 22.38
C ARG A 339 -2.17 8.98 22.04
N TRP A 340 -1.28 7.99 22.04
CA TRP A 340 -1.52 6.66 21.48
C TRP A 340 -1.50 5.52 22.49
N LEU A 341 -1.27 5.80 23.79
CA LEU A 341 -1.22 4.77 24.81
C LEU A 341 -2.47 3.85 24.78
N GLY A 342 -2.22 2.56 24.57
CA GLY A 342 -3.24 1.52 24.53
C GLY A 342 -3.99 1.38 23.20
N VAL A 343 -3.72 2.22 22.20
CA VAL A 343 -4.28 2.08 20.84
C VAL A 343 -3.40 1.08 20.06
N PRO A 344 -3.93 -0.09 19.65
CA PRO A 344 -3.18 -1.01 18.83
C PRO A 344 -3.10 -0.52 17.39
N ILE A 345 -1.93 -0.72 16.78
CA ILE A 345 -1.67 -0.42 15.38
C ILE A 345 -1.34 -1.73 14.68
N TYR A 346 -2.15 -2.11 13.71
CA TYR A 346 -1.97 -3.33 12.93
C TYR A 346 -1.37 -2.98 11.58
N LEU A 347 -0.32 -3.69 11.21
CA LEU A 347 0.39 -3.56 9.95
C LEU A 347 0.33 -4.90 9.24
N ARG A 348 -0.09 -4.95 7.99
CA ARG A 348 0.05 -6.14 7.14
C ARG A 348 0.61 -5.80 5.77
N SER A 349 1.49 -6.66 5.28
CA SER A 349 1.98 -6.59 3.92
C SER A 349 2.30 -7.97 3.39
N GLY A 350 2.11 -8.17 2.08
CA GLY A 350 2.54 -9.40 1.44
C GLY A 350 2.41 -9.40 -0.07
N LYS A 351 3.09 -10.38 -0.68
CA LYS A 351 3.08 -10.67 -2.11
C LYS A 351 2.15 -11.82 -2.43
N ARG A 352 1.75 -11.92 -3.70
CA ARG A 352 0.70 -12.86 -4.17
C ARG A 352 -0.55 -12.78 -3.30
N LEU A 353 -0.97 -11.57 -2.94
CA LEU A 353 -2.26 -11.37 -2.31
C LEU A 353 -3.35 -11.17 -3.38
N TRP A 354 -4.62 -11.29 -2.99
CA TRP A 354 -5.77 -11.20 -3.90
C TRP A 354 -5.68 -10.04 -4.89
N LYS A 355 -5.36 -8.85 -4.39
CA LYS A 355 -5.19 -7.67 -5.23
C LYS A 355 -4.15 -6.70 -4.70
N ARG A 356 -3.70 -5.81 -5.57
CA ARG A 356 -2.86 -4.67 -5.19
C ARG A 356 -3.71 -3.64 -4.45
N GLY A 357 -3.21 -3.16 -3.30
CA GLY A 357 -3.86 -2.10 -2.54
C GLY A 357 -2.93 -1.54 -1.47
N THR A 358 -2.98 -0.23 -1.23
CA THR A 358 -2.30 0.39 -0.08
C THR A 358 -3.23 1.37 0.57
N GLU A 359 -3.53 1.10 1.84
CA GLU A 359 -4.51 1.86 2.59
C GLU A 359 -4.13 2.00 4.06
N ILE A 360 -4.61 3.08 4.65
CA ILE A 360 -4.54 3.33 6.08
C ILE A 360 -5.97 3.56 6.58
N VAL A 361 -6.39 2.76 7.55
CA VAL A 361 -7.72 2.87 8.17
C VAL A 361 -7.54 3.33 9.61
N VAL A 362 -8.13 4.48 9.95
CA VAL A 362 -8.29 4.96 11.33
C VAL A 362 -9.73 4.66 11.74
N GLN A 363 -9.91 3.69 12.64
CA GLN A 363 -11.23 3.36 13.17
C GLN A 363 -11.46 4.09 14.50
N LEU A 364 -12.57 4.83 14.60
CA LEU A 364 -12.99 5.47 15.83
C LEU A 364 -13.73 4.49 16.75
N LYS A 365 -13.81 4.82 18.03
CA LYS A 365 -14.59 4.06 19.01
C LYS A 365 -16.08 4.18 18.73
N ASN A 366 -16.82 3.13 19.10
CA ASN A 366 -18.27 3.17 19.03
C ASN A 366 -18.83 4.22 20.00
N PRO A 367 -19.80 5.04 19.56
CA PRO A 367 -20.58 5.85 20.48
C PRO A 367 -21.49 4.96 21.34
N PRO A 368 -21.94 5.45 22.52
CA PRO A 368 -22.99 4.78 23.28
C PRO A 368 -24.27 4.65 22.45
N ASP A 369 -24.84 3.44 22.42
CA ASP A 369 -26.06 3.08 21.69
C ASP A 369 -27.36 3.48 22.40
N VAL A 370 -27.27 3.95 23.65
CA VAL A 370 -28.39 4.22 24.56
C VAL A 370 -29.50 5.09 23.96
N VAL A 371 -29.14 6.03 23.08
CA VAL A 371 -30.09 6.94 22.42
C VAL A 371 -31.03 6.21 21.45
N PHE A 372 -30.63 5.05 20.94
CA PHE A 372 -31.38 4.27 19.97
C PHE A 372 -32.20 3.13 20.60
N ARG A 373 -32.29 3.07 21.94
CA ARG A 373 -33.16 2.12 22.63
C ARG A 373 -34.62 2.29 22.21
N GLY A 374 -35.29 1.18 21.90
CA GLY A 374 -36.67 1.20 21.39
C GLY A 374 -36.79 1.51 19.89
N THR A 375 -35.68 1.48 19.16
CA THR A 375 -35.63 1.54 17.69
C THR A 375 -35.12 0.22 17.11
N PRO A 376 -35.28 -0.02 15.79
CA PRO A 376 -34.65 -1.14 15.07
C PRO A 376 -33.11 -1.22 15.11
N VAL A 377 -32.42 -0.25 15.71
CA VAL A 377 -30.95 -0.19 15.69
C VAL A 377 -30.38 -1.09 16.80
N GLU A 378 -29.91 -2.28 16.42
CA GLU A 378 -29.31 -3.26 17.34
C GLU A 378 -27.86 -2.92 17.72
N SER A 379 -27.09 -2.35 16.78
CA SER A 379 -25.70 -1.98 17.02
C SER A 379 -25.27 -0.81 16.13
N LEU A 380 -24.31 -0.03 16.63
CA LEU A 380 -23.71 1.08 15.89
C LEU A 380 -22.36 0.63 15.34
N GLU A 381 -22.18 0.82 14.03
CA GLU A 381 -20.86 0.61 13.44
C GLU A 381 -19.96 1.83 13.72
N PRO A 382 -18.65 1.60 13.97
CA PRO A 382 -17.72 2.67 14.24
C PRO A 382 -17.49 3.52 13.00
N ASN A 383 -17.25 4.81 13.21
CA ASN A 383 -16.82 5.67 12.13
C ASN A 383 -15.39 5.29 11.70
N ARG A 384 -15.12 5.41 10.40
CA ARG A 384 -13.79 5.10 9.84
C ARG A 384 -13.35 6.21 8.92
N LEU A 385 -12.07 6.55 9.03
CA LEU A 385 -11.39 7.40 8.07
C LEU A 385 -10.35 6.56 7.33
N ILE A 386 -10.48 6.50 6.01
CA ILE A 386 -9.70 5.62 5.15
C ILE A 386 -8.90 6.49 4.17
N PHE A 387 -7.58 6.33 4.17
CA PHE A 387 -6.67 6.93 3.21
C PHE A 387 -6.33 5.90 2.14
N HIS A 388 -6.79 6.12 0.92
CA HIS A 388 -6.49 5.28 -0.24
C HIS A 388 -5.23 5.81 -0.93
N ILE A 389 -4.11 5.07 -0.84
CA ILE A 389 -2.80 5.50 -1.35
C ILE A 389 -2.56 4.99 -2.77
N GLN A 390 -2.94 3.73 -3.05
CA GLN A 390 -2.92 3.15 -4.41
C GLN A 390 -3.86 1.93 -4.46
N PRO A 391 -4.46 1.58 -5.62
CA PRO A 391 -4.34 2.26 -6.92
C PRO A 391 -5.15 3.56 -7.00
N ASP A 392 -6.32 3.61 -6.36
CA ASP A 392 -7.17 4.79 -6.34
C ASP A 392 -6.71 5.72 -5.23
N GLN A 393 -6.39 6.96 -5.56
CA GLN A 393 -5.92 7.95 -4.59
C GLN A 393 -7.09 8.77 -4.06
N GLY A 394 -7.29 8.77 -2.74
CA GLY A 394 -8.42 9.47 -2.13
C GLY A 394 -8.51 9.34 -0.62
N ILE A 395 -9.54 9.99 -0.06
CA ILE A 395 -9.89 9.92 1.37
C ILE A 395 -11.39 9.60 1.47
N GLU A 396 -11.73 8.60 2.28
CA GLU A 396 -13.11 8.17 2.55
C GLU A 396 -13.43 8.29 4.04
N LEU A 397 -14.51 8.98 4.37
CA LEU A 397 -15.11 9.00 5.69
C LEU A 397 -16.38 8.13 5.68
N ARG A 398 -16.41 7.10 6.52
CA ARG A 398 -17.55 6.22 6.73
C ARG A 398 -18.22 6.50 8.06
N PHE A 399 -19.55 6.69 8.03
CA PHE A 399 -20.36 6.98 9.21
C PHE A 399 -21.81 6.50 9.03
N GLN A 400 -22.60 6.53 10.10
CA GLN A 400 -24.00 6.12 10.08
C GLN A 400 -24.93 7.29 9.78
N ALA A 401 -25.94 7.07 8.94
CA ALA A 401 -26.99 8.04 8.62
C ALA A 401 -28.38 7.41 8.74
N LYS A 402 -29.39 8.23 9.04
CA LYS A 402 -30.78 7.77 9.09
C LYS A 402 -31.23 7.33 7.71
N THR A 403 -31.70 6.09 7.61
CA THR A 403 -32.40 5.57 6.45
C THR A 403 -33.66 6.43 6.17
N PRO A 404 -33.85 6.92 4.93
CA PRO A 404 -35.08 7.60 4.54
C PRO A 404 -36.30 6.70 4.79
N GLY A 405 -37.29 7.19 5.53
CA GLY A 405 -38.45 6.39 5.94
C GLY A 405 -39.03 6.83 7.28
N PRO A 406 -40.17 6.26 7.70
CA PRO A 406 -40.84 6.61 8.96
C PRO A 406 -40.12 6.06 10.20
N GLU A 407 -39.35 4.98 10.06
CA GLU A 407 -38.63 4.33 11.15
C GLU A 407 -37.28 5.02 11.44
N MET A 408 -36.83 4.89 12.69
CA MET A 408 -35.47 5.26 13.09
C MET A 408 -34.53 4.07 12.85
N ALA A 409 -34.15 3.89 11.59
CA ALA A 409 -33.16 2.90 11.16
C ALA A 409 -31.91 3.63 10.65
N LEU A 410 -30.74 3.01 10.82
CA LEU A 410 -29.46 3.54 10.39
C LEU A 410 -28.82 2.66 9.30
N GLN A 411 -28.08 3.31 8.41
CA GLN A 411 -27.22 2.66 7.45
C GLN A 411 -25.86 3.33 7.40
N SER A 412 -24.82 2.56 7.08
CA SER A 412 -23.50 3.12 6.82
C SER A 412 -23.51 3.82 5.47
N VAL A 413 -22.99 5.04 5.44
CA VAL A 413 -22.79 5.85 4.24
C VAL A 413 -21.33 6.32 4.17
N ASN A 414 -20.89 6.70 2.98
CA ASN A 414 -19.53 7.17 2.73
C ASN A 414 -19.55 8.59 2.15
N MET A 415 -18.67 9.45 2.65
CA MET A 415 -18.24 10.65 1.96
C MET A 415 -16.84 10.40 1.40
N ARG A 416 -16.66 10.55 0.08
CA ARG A 416 -15.42 10.21 -0.59
C ARG A 416 -14.89 11.39 -1.41
N PHE A 417 -13.60 11.63 -1.26
CA PHE A 417 -12.82 12.55 -2.07
C PHE A 417 -11.84 11.73 -2.93
N ASP A 418 -11.85 11.96 -4.25
CA ASP A 418 -10.98 11.30 -5.22
C ASP A 418 -10.10 12.34 -5.93
N TYR A 419 -8.78 12.10 -5.96
CA TYR A 419 -7.83 13.02 -6.61
C TYR A 419 -8.10 13.21 -8.10
N SER A 420 -8.40 12.12 -8.80
CA SER A 420 -8.65 12.13 -10.25
C SER A 420 -9.88 12.94 -10.67
N GLN A 421 -10.83 13.14 -9.75
CA GLN A 421 -12.03 13.94 -9.99
C GLN A 421 -11.84 15.41 -9.61
N ALA A 422 -11.11 15.66 -8.51
CA ALA A 422 -10.93 17.00 -7.97
C ALA A 422 -9.78 17.78 -8.63
N PHE A 423 -8.75 17.10 -9.15
CA PHE A 423 -7.54 17.72 -9.66
C PHE A 423 -7.14 17.17 -11.03
N THR A 424 -6.69 18.06 -11.91
CA THR A 424 -6.15 17.71 -13.24
C THR A 424 -4.64 17.40 -13.17
N ALA A 425 -4.18 16.77 -12.10
CA ALA A 425 -2.75 16.49 -11.89
C ALA A 425 -2.42 15.03 -12.22
N SER A 426 -1.52 14.84 -13.19
CA SER A 426 -0.93 13.55 -13.55
C SER A 426 0.47 13.49 -12.95
N ARG A 427 0.68 12.79 -11.84
CA ARG A 427 2.05 12.50 -11.36
C ARG A 427 2.14 11.03 -10.99
N ALA A 428 2.87 10.27 -11.80
CA ALA A 428 2.68 8.83 -11.94
C ALA A 428 3.82 7.97 -11.36
N VAL A 429 4.85 8.55 -10.75
CA VAL A 429 5.98 7.76 -10.25
C VAL A 429 6.46 8.14 -8.84
N GLY A 430 6.31 9.40 -8.43
CA GLY A 430 6.66 9.90 -7.09
C GLY A 430 8.12 10.37 -6.97
N TYR A 431 8.99 9.95 -7.89
CA TYR A 431 10.40 10.40 -7.96
C TYR A 431 10.52 11.86 -8.39
N GLU A 432 9.55 12.39 -9.15
CA GLU A 432 9.52 13.78 -9.59
C GLU A 432 9.59 14.73 -8.40
N VAL A 433 8.72 14.49 -7.41
CA VAL A 433 8.61 15.32 -6.20
C VAL A 433 9.88 15.20 -5.35
N LEU A 434 10.45 14.00 -5.25
CA LEU A 434 11.68 13.79 -4.50
C LEU A 434 12.87 14.51 -5.13
N ILE A 435 13.08 14.36 -6.44
CA ILE A 435 14.17 15.06 -7.15
C ILE A 435 13.99 16.59 -7.02
N TYR A 436 12.79 17.09 -7.29
CA TYR A 436 12.46 18.52 -7.15
C TYR A 436 12.75 19.06 -5.74
N ASN A 437 12.30 18.34 -4.68
CA ASN A 437 12.54 18.76 -3.30
C ASN A 437 14.03 18.73 -2.95
N CYS A 438 14.79 17.72 -3.42
CA CYS A 438 16.23 17.67 -3.21
C CYS A 438 16.96 18.83 -3.89
N MET A 439 16.56 19.21 -5.11
CA MET A 439 17.10 20.40 -5.79
C MET A 439 16.82 21.69 -5.02
N ASN A 440 15.71 21.77 -4.30
CA ASN A 440 15.34 22.93 -3.48
C ASN A 440 15.82 22.86 -2.01
N GLY A 441 16.53 21.80 -1.62
CA GLY A 441 17.02 21.63 -0.25
C GLY A 441 15.95 21.24 0.76
N ASP A 442 14.79 20.79 0.28
CA ASP A 442 13.69 20.34 1.13
C ASP A 442 13.84 18.86 1.47
N ALA A 443 14.29 18.59 2.70
CA ALA A 443 14.47 17.25 3.22
C ALA A 443 13.21 16.63 3.86
N THR A 444 12.03 17.28 3.79
CA THR A 444 10.80 16.87 4.50
C THR A 444 10.35 15.45 4.16
N LEU A 445 10.49 15.05 2.89
CA LEU A 445 10.10 13.73 2.38
C LEU A 445 11.23 12.68 2.44
N PHE A 446 12.35 13.01 3.06
CA PHE A 446 13.53 12.14 3.11
C PHE A 446 13.76 11.59 4.51
N SER A 447 14.27 10.36 4.58
CA SER A 447 14.54 9.71 5.86
C SER A 447 15.85 10.24 6.45
N ARG A 448 15.77 10.82 7.64
CA ARG A 448 16.94 11.20 8.45
C ARG A 448 17.54 9.95 9.11
N THR A 449 18.84 10.00 9.39
CA THR A 449 19.60 8.94 10.08
C THR A 449 18.84 8.29 11.26
N ASP A 450 18.41 9.10 12.22
CA ASP A 450 17.77 8.66 13.45
C ASP A 450 16.46 7.91 13.20
N LEU A 451 15.72 8.33 12.18
CA LEU A 451 14.48 7.69 11.75
C LEU A 451 14.74 6.30 11.16
N VAL A 452 15.78 6.16 10.33
CA VAL A 452 16.20 4.87 9.75
C VAL A 452 16.69 3.91 10.84
N GLU A 453 17.53 4.40 11.76
CA GLU A 453 18.06 3.61 12.87
C GLU A 453 16.94 3.16 13.82
N THR A 454 15.98 4.03 14.13
CA THR A 454 14.83 3.69 14.97
C THR A 454 13.91 2.68 14.31
N ALA A 455 13.67 2.81 13.00
CA ALA A 455 12.93 1.81 12.24
C ALA A 455 13.60 0.42 12.29
N TRP A 456 14.93 0.36 12.21
CA TRP A 456 15.68 -0.88 12.42
C TRP A 456 15.60 -1.40 13.85
N ARG A 457 15.66 -0.51 14.85
CA ARG A 457 15.48 -0.89 16.27
C ARG A 457 14.15 -1.58 16.52
N ILE A 458 13.08 -1.15 15.85
CA ILE A 458 11.74 -1.77 15.93
C ILE A 458 11.72 -3.13 15.19
N ALA A 459 12.35 -3.23 14.02
CA ALA A 459 12.34 -4.46 13.22
C ALA A 459 13.29 -5.56 13.73
N GLN A 460 14.39 -5.19 14.39
CA GLN A 460 15.47 -6.11 14.78
C GLN A 460 14.98 -7.30 15.64
N PRO A 461 14.15 -7.11 16.69
CA PRO A 461 13.66 -8.24 17.48
C PRO A 461 12.84 -9.25 16.66
N MET A 462 12.09 -8.78 15.65
CA MET A 462 11.32 -9.65 14.76
C MET A 462 12.27 -10.49 13.90
N LEU A 463 13.33 -9.87 13.36
CA LEU A 463 14.36 -10.57 12.59
C LEU A 463 15.08 -11.63 13.42
N ASP A 464 15.44 -11.29 14.65
CA ASP A 464 16.17 -12.20 15.55
C ASP A 464 15.31 -13.40 15.95
N ALA A 465 14.02 -13.19 16.25
CA ALA A 465 13.10 -14.27 16.57
C ALA A 465 12.87 -15.19 15.36
N TRP A 466 12.56 -14.61 14.19
CA TRP A 466 12.22 -15.36 12.98
C TRP A 466 13.40 -16.11 12.35
N LYS A 467 14.63 -15.65 12.59
CA LYS A 467 15.84 -16.37 12.18
C LYS A 467 16.01 -17.69 12.94
N ASN A 468 15.58 -17.74 14.19
CA ASN A 468 15.76 -18.88 15.08
C ASN A 468 14.55 -19.83 15.13
N GLU A 469 13.41 -19.41 14.58
CA GLU A 469 12.16 -20.18 14.56
C GLU A 469 11.77 -20.55 13.12
N PRO A 470 11.95 -21.82 12.69
CA PRO A 470 11.48 -22.27 11.39
C PRO A 470 9.95 -22.19 11.36
N ALA A 471 9.41 -21.55 10.32
CA ALA A 471 7.97 -21.47 10.11
C ALA A 471 7.49 -22.62 9.23
N ASP A 472 6.26 -23.07 9.47
CA ASP A 472 5.59 -24.02 8.59
C ASP A 472 5.16 -23.28 7.32
N PHE A 473 5.93 -23.44 6.25
CA PHE A 473 5.76 -22.77 4.97
C PHE A 473 5.69 -23.81 3.84
N PRO A 474 4.87 -23.56 2.79
CA PRO A 474 3.97 -22.42 2.62
C PRO A 474 2.68 -22.54 3.47
N ASN A 475 2.15 -21.40 3.93
CA ASN A 475 0.97 -21.36 4.82
C ASN A 475 -0.17 -20.45 4.34
N TYR A 476 -0.04 -19.89 3.13
CA TYR A 476 -1.16 -19.28 2.42
C TYR A 476 -0.97 -19.54 0.94
N ALA A 477 -2.06 -19.72 0.20
CA ALA A 477 -1.95 -19.98 -1.23
C ALA A 477 -1.82 -18.65 -2.01
N ALA A 478 -1.13 -18.63 -3.15
CA ALA A 478 -0.98 -17.41 -3.95
C ALA A 478 -2.34 -16.91 -4.49
N GLY A 479 -2.74 -15.69 -4.10
CA GLY A 479 -4.01 -15.06 -4.42
C GLY A 479 -4.96 -14.88 -3.22
N SER A 480 -4.64 -15.36 -2.01
CA SER A 480 -5.49 -15.15 -0.82
C SER A 480 -5.23 -13.78 -0.21
N TRP A 481 -5.93 -13.47 0.87
CA TRP A 481 -5.64 -12.32 1.71
C TRP A 481 -4.49 -12.52 2.70
N GLY A 482 -3.85 -13.69 2.67
CA GLY A 482 -2.74 -14.08 3.55
C GLY A 482 -3.08 -15.31 4.39
N PRO A 483 -2.25 -15.61 5.40
CA PRO A 483 -2.43 -16.78 6.27
C PRO A 483 -3.48 -16.53 7.36
N LYS A 484 -4.24 -17.57 7.74
CA LYS A 484 -5.30 -17.51 8.78
C LYS A 484 -4.83 -16.84 10.10
N PRO A 485 -3.64 -17.11 10.65
CA PRO A 485 -3.17 -16.45 11.86
C PRO A 485 -3.13 -14.91 11.79
N ALA A 486 -3.03 -14.32 10.59
CA ALA A 486 -3.06 -12.86 10.43
C ALA A 486 -4.44 -12.25 10.74
N PHE A 487 -5.51 -13.01 10.54
CA PHE A 487 -6.88 -12.63 10.92
C PHE A 487 -7.11 -12.88 12.40
N GLU A 488 -6.66 -14.02 12.91
CA GLU A 488 -6.74 -14.37 14.34
C GLU A 488 -6.00 -13.33 15.21
N LEU A 489 -4.90 -12.75 14.71
CA LEU A 489 -4.13 -11.70 15.40
C LEU A 489 -4.98 -10.49 15.80
N ILE A 490 -5.85 -10.00 14.91
CA ILE A 490 -6.70 -8.83 15.17
C ILE A 490 -8.01 -9.24 15.87
N GLU A 491 -8.53 -10.44 15.57
CA GLU A 491 -9.74 -11.01 16.18
C GLU A 491 -9.58 -11.30 17.67
N ARG A 492 -8.36 -11.64 18.12
CA ARG A 492 -8.04 -11.78 19.55
C ARG A 492 -8.39 -10.53 20.36
N ASP A 493 -8.38 -9.36 19.73
CA ASP A 493 -8.73 -8.10 20.37
C ASP A 493 -10.19 -7.66 20.06
N GLY A 494 -11.03 -8.55 19.53
CA GLY A 494 -12.42 -8.27 19.15
C GLY A 494 -12.57 -7.39 17.90
N ARG A 495 -11.53 -7.34 17.05
CA ARG A 495 -11.45 -6.47 15.87
C ARG A 495 -11.35 -7.29 14.58
N LYS A 496 -11.55 -6.65 13.44
CA LYS A 496 -11.45 -7.28 12.12
C LYS A 496 -10.72 -6.36 11.14
N TRP A 497 -9.99 -6.97 10.20
CA TRP A 497 -9.43 -6.23 9.07
C TRP A 497 -10.56 -5.61 8.25
N VAL A 498 -10.40 -4.34 7.88
CA VAL A 498 -11.30 -3.72 6.91
C VAL A 498 -10.85 -4.18 5.54
N GLU A 499 -11.62 -5.11 4.96
CA GLU A 499 -11.28 -5.69 3.67
C GLU A 499 -11.73 -4.85 2.49
N LEU A 500 -10.93 -4.98 1.45
CA LEU A 500 -10.98 -4.24 0.21
C LEU A 500 -11.90 -4.95 -0.80
N LEU A 501 -13.20 -4.76 -0.72
CA LEU A 501 -14.12 -5.25 -1.74
C LEU A 501 -14.30 -4.22 -2.86
N ASN A 502 -14.28 -4.66 -4.13
CA ASN A 502 -14.62 -3.82 -5.28
C ASN A 502 -15.99 -4.21 -5.87
N ARG A 503 -16.54 -3.36 -6.74
CA ARG A 503 -17.88 -3.52 -7.32
C ARG A 503 -18.03 -4.76 -8.20
N GLU A 504 -16.92 -5.22 -8.76
CA GLU A 504 -16.90 -6.34 -9.70
C GLU A 504 -17.17 -7.69 -9.02
N SER A 505 -16.87 -7.83 -7.72
CA SER A 505 -17.10 -9.08 -6.97
C SER A 505 -18.58 -9.45 -6.87
N LEU A 506 -19.46 -8.46 -6.68
CA LEU A 506 -20.91 -8.69 -6.58
C LEU A 506 -21.59 -8.78 -7.95
N ALA A 507 -21.07 -8.08 -8.96
CA ALA A 507 -21.64 -8.08 -10.32
C ALA A 507 -21.64 -9.46 -10.99
N ARG A 508 -20.83 -10.41 -10.51
CA ARG A 508 -20.78 -11.79 -11.02
C ARG A 508 -21.89 -12.70 -10.48
N VAL A 509 -22.59 -12.28 -9.43
CA VAL A 509 -23.75 -13.02 -8.92
C VAL A 509 -24.93 -12.72 -9.86
N PRO A 510 -25.57 -13.73 -10.48
CA PRO A 510 -26.74 -13.57 -11.32
C PRO A 510 -27.86 -12.75 -10.71
N LEU A 511 -28.03 -12.85 -9.38
CA LEU A 511 -28.99 -12.07 -8.63
C LEU A 511 -28.73 -10.55 -8.73
N PHE A 512 -27.48 -10.13 -8.94
CA PHE A 512 -27.06 -8.73 -9.02
C PHE A 512 -26.59 -8.32 -10.43
N GLU A 513 -26.87 -9.14 -11.45
CA GLU A 513 -26.50 -8.84 -12.82
C GLU A 513 -27.27 -7.60 -13.32
N GLY A 514 -26.54 -6.60 -13.84
CA GLY A 514 -27.13 -5.33 -14.28
C GLY A 514 -27.54 -4.38 -13.14
N ALA A 515 -27.18 -4.69 -11.89
CA ALA A 515 -27.45 -3.83 -10.75
C ALA A 515 -26.70 -2.48 -10.86
N ASP A 516 -27.35 -1.43 -10.37
CA ASP A 516 -26.78 -0.07 -10.35
C ASP A 516 -25.51 0.00 -9.49
N PRO A 517 -24.49 0.79 -9.88
CA PRO A 517 -23.24 0.91 -9.14
C PRO A 517 -23.38 1.36 -7.67
N VAL A 518 -24.42 2.10 -7.32
CA VAL A 518 -24.72 2.55 -5.95
C VAL A 518 -25.32 1.42 -5.12
N LEU A 519 -26.18 0.58 -5.71
CA LEU A 519 -26.70 -0.62 -5.05
C LEU A 519 -25.57 -1.61 -4.80
N LEU A 520 -24.75 -1.89 -5.81
CA LEU A 520 -23.56 -2.73 -5.66
C LEU A 520 -22.63 -2.18 -4.58
N ALA A 521 -22.37 -0.88 -4.56
CA ALA A 521 -21.59 -0.25 -3.50
C ALA A 521 -22.18 -0.47 -2.10
N SER A 522 -23.51 -0.45 -1.95
CA SER A 522 -24.18 -0.66 -0.66
C SER A 522 -24.13 -2.13 -0.22
N LEU A 523 -24.30 -3.08 -1.15
CA LEU A 523 -24.17 -4.51 -0.88
C LEU A 523 -22.72 -4.90 -0.55
N ILE A 524 -21.75 -4.29 -1.24
CA ILE A 524 -20.32 -4.44 -0.92
C ILE A 524 -20.04 -4.04 0.52
N MET A 525 -20.65 -2.95 0.99
CA MET A 525 -20.45 -2.49 2.37
C MET A 525 -21.02 -3.45 3.41
N ALA A 526 -22.00 -4.27 3.03
CA ALA A 526 -22.61 -5.28 3.88
C ALA A 526 -21.87 -6.62 3.88
N LEU A 527 -20.99 -6.88 2.90
CA LEU A 527 -20.24 -8.13 2.82
C LEU A 527 -19.21 -8.24 3.94
N LYS A 528 -19.16 -9.40 4.58
CA LYS A 528 -18.22 -9.74 5.65
C LYS A 528 -17.27 -10.83 5.16
N PRO A 529 -15.94 -10.69 5.26
CA PRO A 529 -15.01 -11.76 4.91
C PRO A 529 -15.07 -12.89 5.94
N VAL A 530 -14.98 -14.14 5.47
CA VAL A 530 -14.88 -15.35 6.29
C VAL A 530 -13.89 -16.33 5.63
N VAL A 531 -13.10 -17.03 6.43
CA VAL A 531 -12.06 -17.95 5.95
C VAL A 531 -12.30 -19.34 6.51
N PHE A 532 -12.24 -20.36 5.66
CA PHE A 532 -12.45 -21.77 6.00
C PHE A 532 -11.27 -22.63 5.59
N GLN A 533 -10.89 -23.59 6.43
CA GLN A 533 -9.85 -24.57 6.16
C GLN A 533 -10.42 -25.81 5.44
N PRO A 534 -9.57 -26.59 4.72
CA PRO A 534 -10.00 -27.86 4.17
C PRO A 534 -10.65 -28.75 5.24
N GLY A 535 -11.90 -29.16 5.00
CA GLY A 535 -12.72 -29.96 5.90
C GLY A 535 -13.81 -29.18 6.65
N ASP A 536 -13.70 -27.86 6.78
CA ASP A 536 -14.68 -27.04 7.50
C ASP A 536 -16.04 -27.05 6.79
N GLU A 537 -17.14 -27.21 7.55
CA GLU A 537 -18.49 -27.05 7.01
C GLU A 537 -18.85 -25.57 6.98
N VAL A 538 -19.13 -25.04 5.79
CA VAL A 538 -19.53 -23.64 5.61
C VAL A 538 -21.03 -23.46 5.85
N VAL A 539 -21.84 -24.38 5.31
CA VAL A 539 -23.28 -24.48 5.62
C VAL A 539 -23.70 -25.94 5.69
N ARG A 540 -24.71 -26.25 6.49
CA ARG A 540 -25.20 -27.63 6.65
C ARG A 540 -26.63 -27.79 6.11
N ARG A 541 -26.86 -28.92 5.44
CA ARG A 541 -28.18 -29.30 4.92
C ARG A 541 -29.23 -29.33 6.05
N GLY A 542 -30.41 -28.81 5.77
CA GLY A 542 -31.55 -28.77 6.70
C GLY A 542 -31.54 -27.57 7.65
N GLU A 543 -30.44 -26.82 7.75
CA GLU A 543 -30.44 -25.54 8.47
C GLU A 543 -31.23 -24.50 7.69
N ILE A 544 -31.89 -23.57 8.39
CA ILE A 544 -32.51 -22.42 7.74
C ILE A 544 -31.39 -21.49 7.31
N GLY A 545 -31.15 -21.40 6.00
CA GLY A 545 -30.13 -20.52 5.46
C GLY A 545 -30.54 -19.06 5.57
N ARG A 546 -29.62 -18.21 6.03
CA ARG A 546 -29.83 -16.75 6.07
C ARG A 546 -28.71 -15.98 5.38
N GLU A 547 -27.84 -16.67 4.66
CA GLU A 547 -26.61 -16.10 4.14
C GLU A 547 -26.36 -16.52 2.69
N LEU A 548 -25.87 -15.57 1.90
CA LEU A 548 -25.19 -15.80 0.62
C LEU A 548 -23.69 -15.79 0.86
N TYR A 549 -22.98 -16.78 0.32
CA TYR A 549 -21.53 -16.83 0.31
C TYR A 549 -21.01 -16.63 -1.10
N LEU A 550 -20.08 -15.71 -1.28
CA LEU A 550 -19.32 -15.48 -2.49
C LEU A 550 -17.96 -16.13 -2.32
N ILE A 551 -17.60 -17.04 -3.22
CA ILE A 551 -16.30 -17.68 -3.21
C ILE A 551 -15.31 -16.72 -3.84
N SER A 552 -14.64 -15.93 -2.99
CA SER A 552 -13.51 -15.13 -3.45
C SER A 552 -12.35 -16.03 -3.83
N ARG A 553 -12.13 -17.14 -3.12
CA ARG A 553 -11.06 -18.08 -3.40
C ARG A 553 -11.30 -19.43 -2.74
N GLY A 554 -10.72 -20.48 -3.30
CA GLY A 554 -10.83 -21.85 -2.79
C GLY A 554 -11.90 -22.66 -3.52
N GLU A 555 -12.02 -23.92 -3.14
CA GLU A 555 -13.03 -24.85 -3.64
C GLU A 555 -13.87 -25.34 -2.47
N VAL A 556 -15.17 -25.35 -2.65
CA VAL A 556 -16.10 -25.99 -1.72
C VAL A 556 -16.83 -27.13 -2.44
N ASP A 557 -17.00 -28.25 -1.75
CA ASP A 557 -17.83 -29.34 -2.21
C ASP A 557 -19.24 -29.18 -1.66
N VAL A 558 -20.21 -29.18 -2.56
CA VAL A 558 -21.64 -29.25 -2.27
C VAL A 558 -22.01 -30.73 -2.21
N THR A 559 -22.42 -31.21 -1.04
CA THR A 559 -22.73 -32.63 -0.81
C THR A 559 -24.20 -32.86 -0.49
N ASP A 560 -24.74 -34.00 -0.94
CA ASP A 560 -26.10 -34.42 -0.65
C ASP A 560 -26.27 -35.09 0.74
N ALA A 561 -27.45 -35.68 0.97
CA ALA A 561 -27.81 -36.42 2.18
C ALA A 561 -26.88 -37.59 2.51
N THR A 562 -26.26 -38.18 1.49
CA THR A 562 -25.43 -39.38 1.57
C THR A 562 -23.95 -39.05 1.67
N GLY A 563 -23.59 -37.76 1.61
CA GLY A 563 -22.21 -37.28 1.55
C GLY A 563 -21.61 -37.34 0.15
N ALA A 564 -22.40 -37.65 -0.88
CA ALA A 564 -21.94 -37.63 -2.26
C ALA A 564 -21.78 -36.18 -2.75
N VAL A 565 -20.65 -35.88 -3.39
CA VAL A 565 -20.37 -34.56 -3.97
C VAL A 565 -21.26 -34.36 -5.20
N LEU A 566 -22.20 -33.42 -5.10
CA LEU A 566 -23.10 -33.00 -6.17
C LEU A 566 -22.41 -32.03 -7.13
N ALA A 567 -21.59 -31.13 -6.58
CA ALA A 567 -20.83 -30.15 -7.34
C ALA A 567 -19.64 -29.66 -6.51
N THR A 568 -18.54 -29.31 -7.18
CA THR A 568 -17.47 -28.52 -6.59
C THR A 568 -17.60 -27.10 -7.12
N LEU A 569 -17.74 -26.13 -6.23
CA LEU A 569 -17.80 -24.70 -6.57
C LEU A 569 -16.45 -24.07 -6.28
N GLY A 570 -15.93 -23.32 -7.24
CA GLY A 570 -14.62 -22.67 -7.16
C GLY A 570 -14.70 -21.16 -7.08
N GLU A 571 -13.55 -20.52 -7.23
CA GLU A 571 -13.41 -19.06 -7.27
C GLU A 571 -14.37 -18.40 -8.28
N GLY A 572 -14.99 -17.30 -7.86
CA GLY A 572 -15.99 -16.57 -8.64
C GLY A 572 -17.37 -17.21 -8.65
N ASN A 573 -17.54 -18.42 -8.12
CA ASN A 573 -18.85 -18.96 -7.81
C ASN A 573 -19.37 -18.43 -6.47
N PHE A 574 -20.63 -18.74 -6.19
CA PHE A 574 -21.33 -18.35 -4.98
C PHE A 574 -22.33 -19.46 -4.64
N PHE A 575 -22.85 -19.43 -3.43
CA PHE A 575 -23.92 -20.32 -3.01
C PHE A 575 -24.76 -19.69 -1.92
N GLY A 576 -26.04 -20.06 -1.86
CA GLY A 576 -26.95 -19.58 -0.83
C GLY A 576 -27.67 -18.29 -1.17
N GLU A 577 -27.64 -17.87 -2.43
CA GLU A 577 -28.35 -16.69 -2.94
C GLU A 577 -29.87 -16.81 -2.76
N ILE A 578 -30.43 -18.03 -2.85
CA ILE A 578 -31.85 -18.28 -2.59
C ILE A 578 -32.19 -18.00 -1.13
N SER A 579 -31.25 -18.23 -0.21
CA SER A 579 -31.45 -17.97 1.22
C SER A 579 -31.50 -16.47 1.56
N LEU A 580 -31.15 -15.58 0.63
CA LEU A 580 -31.46 -14.15 0.76
C LEU A 580 -32.92 -13.83 0.46
N LEU A 581 -33.58 -14.66 -0.36
CA LEU A 581 -34.92 -14.44 -0.88
C LEU A 581 -35.98 -15.21 -0.10
N THR A 582 -35.67 -16.45 0.30
CA THR A 582 -36.61 -17.34 1.00
C THR A 582 -36.06 -17.83 2.34
N SER A 583 -36.92 -18.35 3.20
CA SER A 583 -36.57 -18.98 4.48
C SER A 583 -36.52 -20.51 4.38
N ALA A 584 -36.30 -21.03 3.17
CA ALA A 584 -36.25 -22.46 2.92
C ALA A 584 -35.00 -23.12 3.58
N PRO A 585 -35.12 -24.37 4.07
CA PRO A 585 -33.97 -25.12 4.54
C PRO A 585 -32.92 -25.31 3.44
N ARG A 586 -31.63 -25.30 3.81
CA ARG A 586 -30.52 -25.58 2.90
C ARG A 586 -30.69 -26.98 2.29
N ASN A 587 -30.66 -27.06 0.96
CA ASN A 587 -30.87 -28.32 0.24
C ASN A 587 -29.64 -29.24 0.25
N ALA A 588 -28.46 -28.69 0.54
CA ALA A 588 -27.18 -29.38 0.55
C ALA A 588 -26.27 -28.86 1.67
N THR A 589 -25.27 -29.66 2.05
CA THR A 589 -24.15 -29.24 2.90
C THR A 589 -23.03 -28.72 2.00
N VAL A 590 -22.35 -27.65 2.39
CA VAL A 590 -21.20 -27.14 1.67
C VAL A 590 -19.98 -27.23 2.58
N ARG A 591 -18.93 -27.92 2.13
CA ARG A 591 -17.69 -28.12 2.88
C ARG A 591 -16.53 -27.54 2.11
N ALA A 592 -15.65 -26.82 2.79
CA ALA A 592 -14.39 -26.36 2.22
C ALA A 592 -13.54 -27.58 1.82
N LYS A 593 -13.27 -27.73 0.53
CA LYS A 593 -12.39 -28.78 -0.03
C LYS A 593 -10.94 -28.33 0.00
N SER A 594 -10.71 -27.04 -0.24
CA SER A 594 -9.42 -26.36 -0.07
C SER A 594 -9.56 -25.19 0.91
N HIS A 595 -8.46 -24.46 1.15
CA HIS A 595 -8.52 -23.22 1.90
C HIS A 595 -9.40 -22.21 1.16
N CYS A 596 -10.47 -21.75 1.79
CA CYS A 596 -11.48 -20.91 1.17
C CYS A 596 -11.54 -19.52 1.80
N ASP A 597 -11.40 -18.49 0.97
CA ASP A 597 -11.71 -17.11 1.32
C ASP A 597 -13.09 -16.79 0.74
N LEU A 598 -14.08 -16.57 1.59
CA LEU A 598 -15.44 -16.25 1.16
C LEU A 598 -15.85 -14.85 1.66
N PHE A 599 -16.83 -14.26 1.00
CA PHE A 599 -17.58 -13.13 1.53
C PHE A 599 -19.00 -13.56 1.83
N VAL A 600 -19.50 -13.24 3.01
CA VAL A 600 -20.86 -13.54 3.41
C VAL A 600 -21.71 -12.27 3.36
N LEU A 601 -22.87 -12.35 2.71
CA LEU A 601 -23.94 -11.37 2.78
C LEU A 601 -25.10 -11.98 3.57
N GLU A 602 -25.48 -11.35 4.67
CA GLU A 602 -26.61 -11.79 5.48
C GLU A 602 -27.94 -11.31 4.91
N LYS A 603 -29.01 -12.09 5.09
CA LYS A 603 -30.37 -11.78 4.64
C LYS A 603 -30.89 -10.49 5.26
N SER A 604 -30.57 -10.23 6.52
CA SER A 604 -30.89 -8.98 7.24
C SER A 604 -30.23 -7.78 6.57
N ASP A 605 -28.94 -7.87 6.28
CA ASP A 605 -28.18 -6.83 5.59
C ASP A 605 -28.67 -6.60 4.16
N PHE A 606 -28.97 -7.68 3.43
CA PHE A 606 -29.55 -7.61 2.09
C PHE A 606 -30.92 -6.94 2.08
N ALA A 607 -31.82 -7.35 2.97
CA ALA A 607 -33.16 -6.76 3.11
C ALA A 607 -33.08 -5.27 3.49
N ARG A 608 -32.15 -4.91 4.36
CA ARG A 608 -31.88 -3.51 4.73
C ARG A 608 -31.44 -2.68 3.53
N VAL A 609 -30.51 -3.19 2.71
CA VAL A 609 -30.05 -2.46 1.51
C VAL A 609 -31.16 -2.29 0.46
N LEU A 610 -32.05 -3.28 0.30
CA LEU A 610 -33.17 -3.20 -0.64
C LEU A 610 -34.30 -2.27 -0.19
N ARG A 611 -34.56 -2.18 1.12
CA ARG A 611 -35.58 -1.29 1.70
C ARG A 611 -35.37 0.16 1.27
N ASP A 612 -34.13 0.59 1.25
CA ASP A 612 -33.75 1.97 1.01
C ASP A 612 -33.84 2.34 -0.48
N ARG A 613 -34.17 1.36 -1.34
CA ARG A 613 -34.10 1.44 -2.79
C ARG A 613 -35.22 0.62 -3.50
N PRO A 614 -36.50 1.01 -3.37
CA PRO A 614 -37.66 0.23 -3.83
C PRO A 614 -37.69 -0.08 -5.34
N HIS A 615 -37.13 0.79 -6.17
CA HIS A 615 -37.04 0.57 -7.62
C HIS A 615 -36.21 -0.67 -7.97
N PHE A 616 -35.23 -1.01 -7.13
CA PHE A 616 -34.34 -2.15 -7.34
C PHE A 616 -34.92 -3.45 -6.80
N LEU A 617 -35.73 -3.39 -5.74
CA LEU A 617 -36.47 -4.55 -5.25
C LEU A 617 -37.26 -5.19 -6.39
N LYS A 618 -37.89 -4.39 -7.25
CA LYS A 618 -38.62 -4.86 -8.42
C LYS A 618 -37.72 -5.60 -9.43
N THR A 619 -36.56 -5.05 -9.76
CA THR A 619 -35.58 -5.70 -10.67
C THR A 619 -35.04 -7.01 -10.09
N ILE A 620 -34.70 -7.03 -8.81
CA ILE A 620 -34.27 -8.23 -8.10
C ILE A 620 -35.38 -9.28 -8.07
N MET A 621 -36.64 -8.87 -7.88
CA MET A 621 -37.80 -9.78 -7.92
C MET A 621 -38.06 -10.35 -9.30
N GLU A 622 -37.91 -9.56 -10.36
CA GLU A 622 -38.03 -10.04 -11.74
C GLU A 622 -36.94 -11.08 -12.06
N ILE A 623 -35.69 -10.85 -11.60
CA ILE A 623 -34.59 -11.82 -11.71
C ILE A 623 -34.89 -13.07 -10.86
N ALA A 624 -35.38 -12.89 -9.63
CA ALA A 624 -35.73 -13.97 -8.71
C ALA A 624 -36.80 -14.90 -9.30
N GLN A 625 -37.87 -14.31 -9.85
CA GLN A 625 -39.00 -15.02 -10.44
C GLN A 625 -38.60 -15.71 -11.75
N GLY A 626 -37.81 -15.04 -12.59
CA GLY A 626 -37.36 -15.58 -13.89
C GLY A 626 -36.29 -16.67 -13.79
N ARG A 627 -35.38 -16.61 -12.79
CA ARG A 627 -34.26 -17.56 -12.67
C ARG A 627 -34.45 -18.64 -11.61
N TYR A 628 -35.15 -18.34 -10.52
CA TYR A 628 -35.24 -19.22 -9.35
C TYR A 628 -36.67 -19.74 -9.09
N ASN A 629 -37.64 -19.34 -9.93
CA ASN A 629 -39.05 -19.75 -9.84
C ASN A 629 -39.68 -19.49 -8.46
N VAL A 630 -39.22 -18.43 -7.78
CA VAL A 630 -39.75 -18.00 -6.47
C VAL A 630 -40.84 -16.96 -6.70
N SER A 631 -41.96 -17.08 -6.00
CA SER A 631 -43.06 -16.10 -6.11
C SER A 631 -42.69 -14.76 -5.46
N ALA A 632 -43.08 -13.64 -6.07
CA ALA A 632 -42.89 -12.31 -5.49
C ALA A 632 -43.57 -12.19 -4.11
N ASP A 633 -44.71 -12.83 -3.91
CA ASP A 633 -45.43 -12.84 -2.62
C ASP A 633 -44.67 -13.61 -1.52
N GLU A 634 -43.99 -14.70 -1.90
CA GLU A 634 -43.16 -15.52 -1.01
C GLU A 634 -41.94 -14.72 -0.55
N VAL A 635 -41.23 -14.07 -1.49
CA VAL A 635 -40.09 -13.20 -1.18
C VAL A 635 -40.49 -12.01 -0.30
N LEU A 636 -41.63 -11.37 -0.58
CA LEU A 636 -42.15 -10.25 0.21
C LEU A 636 -42.52 -10.67 1.64
N SER A 637 -43.20 -11.81 1.79
CA SER A 637 -43.56 -12.36 3.10
C SER A 637 -42.34 -12.76 3.93
N ASP A 638 -41.34 -13.37 3.31
CA ASP A 638 -40.10 -13.78 3.99
C ASP A 638 -39.21 -12.60 4.37
N HIS A 639 -39.17 -11.54 3.56
CA HIS A 639 -38.51 -10.29 3.96
C HIS A 639 -39.25 -9.58 5.09
N ALA A 640 -40.58 -9.62 5.10
CA ALA A 640 -41.39 -9.12 6.21
C ALA A 640 -41.19 -9.94 7.51
N ALA A 641 -40.94 -11.25 7.40
CA ALA A 641 -40.65 -12.13 8.53
C ALA A 641 -39.22 -11.97 9.08
N ALA A 642 -38.21 -11.87 8.21
CA ALA A 642 -36.82 -11.60 8.61
C ALA A 642 -36.69 -10.25 9.34
N HIS A 643 -37.57 -9.29 9.01
CA HIS A 643 -37.72 -8.02 9.71
C HIS A 643 -38.34 -8.18 11.11
N ALA A 644 -39.25 -9.14 11.32
CA ALA A 644 -39.89 -9.37 12.61
C ALA A 644 -38.97 -10.12 13.58
N GLU A 645 -38.06 -10.98 13.08
CA GLU A 645 -37.07 -11.70 13.89
C GLU A 645 -35.89 -10.81 14.34
N SER A 646 -35.50 -9.79 13.57
CA SER A 646 -34.55 -8.75 14.02
C SER A 646 -35.16 -7.75 15.04
N HIS A 647 -36.33 -8.08 15.59
CA HIS A 647 -37.00 -7.28 16.63
C HIS A 647 -37.23 -8.09 17.93
N SER A 648 -36.86 -9.38 17.96
CA SER A 648 -37.15 -10.29 19.09
C SER A 648 -35.90 -10.95 19.72
N ALA A 649 -34.69 -10.61 19.28
CA ALA A 649 -33.41 -11.09 19.84
C ALA A 649 -32.69 -10.01 20.67
#